data_AF-A0A0A2VR76-F1
#
_entry.id   AF-A0A0A2VR76-F1
#
_cell.length_a   1.000
_cell.length_b   1.000
_cell.length_c   1.000
_cell.angle_alpha   90.00
_cell.angle_beta   90.00
_cell.angle_gamma   90.00
#
_symmetry.space_group_name_H-M   'P 1'
#
loop_
_entity.id
_entity.type
_entity.pdbx_description
1 polymer ?
#
loop_
_entity_poly.entity_id
_entity_poly.type
_entity_poly.pdbx_seq_one_letter_code
_entity_poly.pdbx_strand_id
1 'polypeptide(L)'
;MKFSVSALLVGLVASVHADGNVERIPDSEWDHILHGSDILSQRSTETAKTDGYLADYTLRSRIVDPSALKVDTVKQLSGYIDDDANDKHLFFWFFESRNNPAKDPVVLWLNGGPGCSSMNGLFTELGPATIPRSDLKPVRNNYSWNNNASVIFVDQPVNTGFSYSGTSVGTSVASAKDLYSLLTFFFKQYPQYATQDFHISGESYAGHYIPVTAAEILSHADRNINLKSILVGNGMTEPLTQYDYYRPMACGQGGYSAVLGQSDCRAMDNALPECKRRIKSCYDTENASTCQSATNYCNNNVLSVYSRSGKDVYDIRKNNGEGTPEYSTQFLNSNTTRKAIGAERKWTLCDGSVYQAFSNTGDWMKPIYRVVPGLLAKIPVLIYAGDADYICNWLGNRAWAKALEWPGKAAFNQASVQPLKLGGSGKEYGKVTHSGNFNFMQIYGAGHMVPEDQPVSSLDFFNRWIWASLPATELPLAATCCHCDQCRCLTGGMYTCAVQWPGSPEAILSSSLCRYKYASSSTLMFCGTCGTPVFAQKIFEGDAPDVFYLAAGLLPNLNVDLVKIAQHIWVGDTLDGGASVFMQNLNGPSQPIPRWRKGHGEADGLLGSDWPPQASCQQRTADASSQKSVRVQCICKGVDLTLWRGNDDFSKLKAQGKLPGWVNPATLKPIAAYDACDSCRFMVGVPIMHWTFARVAQLGFAAGRQDDEPAFPTNTLDLKAAVKAGKDSRFGTLTFYESSPDVQRYYCSRCSASVFYAVDELSDQIDVSMGLVHALEGSRAESWVEWEWGGLGHKDNIGLQKVDALWPDSRQSTPIGWSHPLEKDTTKLSSWELEDAHCLCFRLFSLRAESPAFLRPGPREPSRSTPVFSIEATCKPPIGRAPLPVARSP
;
A
#
# COMPACT_ATOMS: atom_id res chain seq x y z
N MET A 1 -22.92 30.34 52.97
CA MET A 1 -23.09 28.87 52.86
C MET A 1 -23.46 28.54 51.42
N LYS A 2 -22.49 28.10 50.62
CA LYS A 2 -22.65 27.54 49.27
C LYS A 2 -21.71 26.34 49.22
N PHE A 3 -22.25 25.13 49.31
CA PHE A 3 -21.48 23.89 49.23
C PHE A 3 -21.24 23.55 47.75
N SER A 4 -19.97 23.42 47.38
CA SER A 4 -19.49 23.03 46.04
C SER A 4 -19.22 21.53 46.05
N VAL A 5 -19.93 20.78 45.21
CA VAL A 5 -19.75 19.33 45.02
C VAL A 5 -18.79 19.13 43.85
N SER A 6 -17.52 18.91 44.18
CA SER A 6 -16.47 18.47 43.26
C SER A 6 -16.03 17.06 43.69
N ALA A 7 -15.74 16.20 42.72
CA ALA A 7 -15.29 14.81 42.84
C ALA A 7 -16.41 13.75 43.05
N LEU A 8 -17.35 13.67 42.10
CA LEU A 8 -17.92 12.40 41.61
C LEU A 8 -18.79 12.74 40.39
N LEU A 9 -18.32 12.38 39.19
CA LEU A 9 -19.18 12.22 38.01
C LEU A 9 -18.55 11.32 36.96
N VAL A 10 -17.88 10.28 37.47
CA VAL A 10 -18.10 8.93 36.95
C VAL A 10 -19.54 8.59 37.37
N GLY A 11 -20.49 8.70 36.43
CA GLY A 11 -21.94 8.57 36.67
C GLY A 11 -22.65 9.88 37.05
N LEU A 12 -23.76 10.20 36.37
CA LEU A 12 -24.72 11.32 36.55
C LEU A 12 -24.63 12.58 35.67
N VAL A 13 -24.18 12.52 34.41
CA VAL A 13 -24.72 13.48 33.43
C VAL A 13 -26.14 13.00 33.15
N ALA A 14 -27.11 13.69 33.75
CA ALA A 14 -28.55 13.55 33.60
C ALA A 14 -29.05 12.13 33.27
N SER A 15 -29.73 11.50 34.24
CA SER A 15 -30.75 10.48 33.97
C SER A 15 -31.88 11.09 33.13
N VAL A 16 -31.62 11.45 31.88
CA VAL A 16 -32.63 11.32 30.84
C VAL A 16 -32.72 9.82 30.68
N HIS A 17 -33.77 9.22 31.25
CA HIS A 17 -34.20 7.93 30.75
C HIS A 17 -34.28 8.11 29.24
N ALA A 18 -33.38 7.48 28.50
CA ALA A 18 -33.53 7.35 27.07
C ALA A 18 -34.64 6.31 26.82
N ASP A 19 -35.83 6.56 27.37
CA ASP A 19 -37.09 6.24 26.71
C ASP A 19 -37.22 7.19 25.51
N GLY A 20 -36.19 7.26 24.68
CA GLY A 20 -36.26 7.92 23.39
C GLY A 20 -36.98 6.93 22.51
N ASN A 21 -38.28 7.16 22.28
CA ASN A 21 -39.13 6.36 21.38
C ASN A 21 -38.29 5.74 20.25
N VAL A 22 -38.05 4.44 20.35
CA VAL A 22 -37.44 3.67 19.27
C VAL A 22 -38.46 3.64 18.15
N GLU A 23 -38.07 4.15 17.00
CA GLU A 23 -38.88 4.14 15.79
C GLU A 23 -38.23 3.13 14.84
N ARG A 24 -38.57 1.85 15.04
CA ARG A 24 -38.05 0.76 14.19
C ARG A 24 -38.51 1.00 12.76
N ILE A 25 -37.55 1.06 11.84
CA ILE A 25 -37.79 1.22 10.42
C ILE A 25 -38.25 -0.13 9.88
N PRO A 26 -39.39 -0.19 9.15
CA PRO A 26 -39.88 -1.42 8.55
C PRO A 26 -38.83 -2.09 7.67
N ASP A 27 -38.78 -3.41 7.71
CA ASP A 27 -37.87 -4.24 6.93
C ASP A 27 -37.90 -3.90 5.41
N SER A 28 -39.08 -3.55 4.87
CA SER A 28 -39.24 -3.13 3.47
C SER A 28 -38.49 -1.86 3.05
N GLU A 29 -37.99 -1.07 4.01
CA GLU A 29 -37.22 0.15 3.77
C GLU A 29 -35.70 -0.12 3.75
N TRP A 30 -35.25 -1.35 3.99
CA TRP A 30 -33.84 -1.72 3.94
C TRP A 30 -33.47 -2.33 2.58
N ASP A 31 -32.32 -1.96 2.03
CA ASP A 31 -31.88 -2.46 0.72
C ASP A 31 -31.52 -3.96 0.77
N HIS A 32 -31.02 -4.40 1.93
CA HIS A 32 -30.59 -5.77 2.16
C HIS A 32 -31.02 -6.27 3.55
N ILE A 33 -31.59 -7.46 3.58
CA ILE A 33 -31.88 -8.23 4.79
C ILE A 33 -31.27 -9.62 4.61
N LEU A 34 -30.48 -10.05 5.59
CA LEU A 34 -29.82 -11.35 5.59
C LEU A 34 -30.06 -12.03 6.94
N HIS A 35 -30.61 -13.24 6.91
CA HIS A 35 -30.95 -13.98 8.13
C HIS A 35 -29.89 -15.03 8.47
N GLY A 36 -29.78 -15.38 9.76
CA GLY A 36 -28.83 -16.36 10.26
C GLY A 36 -28.93 -17.74 9.62
N SER A 37 -30.14 -18.14 9.20
CA SER A 37 -30.35 -19.38 8.46
C SER A 37 -29.54 -19.45 7.15
N ASP A 38 -29.31 -18.30 6.48
CA ASP A 38 -28.51 -18.20 5.26
C ASP A 38 -27.01 -18.39 5.54
N ILE A 39 -26.55 -17.98 6.73
CA ILE A 39 -25.16 -18.17 7.19
C ILE A 39 -24.89 -19.64 7.53
N LEU A 40 -25.79 -20.25 8.30
CA LEU A 40 -25.61 -21.61 8.83
C LEU A 40 -25.73 -22.68 7.76
N SER A 41 -26.51 -22.45 6.70
CA SER A 41 -26.64 -23.37 5.56
C SER A 41 -25.32 -23.73 4.86
N GLN A 42 -24.26 -22.92 5.09
CA GLN A 42 -22.94 -23.07 4.46
C GLN A 42 -21.85 -23.56 5.42
N ARG A 43 -22.18 -23.84 6.69
CA ARG A 43 -21.24 -24.32 7.70
C ARG A 43 -21.23 -25.85 7.75
N SER A 44 -20.10 -26.46 8.11
CA SER A 44 -20.03 -27.90 8.33
C SER A 44 -20.87 -28.32 9.55
N THR A 45 -21.24 -29.61 9.64
CA THR A 45 -22.04 -30.13 10.77
C THR A 45 -21.35 -30.01 12.13
N GLU A 46 -20.01 -29.93 12.17
CA GLU A 46 -19.27 -29.73 13.42
C GLU A 46 -19.18 -28.25 13.82
N THR A 47 -19.04 -27.34 12.85
CA THR A 47 -18.98 -25.88 13.08
C THR A 47 -20.34 -25.23 13.31
N ALA A 48 -21.43 -25.85 12.83
CA ALA A 48 -22.79 -25.47 13.20
C ALA A 48 -23.06 -25.53 14.72
N LYS A 49 -22.25 -26.30 15.50
CA LYS A 49 -22.38 -26.34 16.97
C LYS A 49 -21.78 -25.13 17.68
N THR A 50 -20.71 -24.53 17.14
CA THR A 50 -20.07 -23.34 17.71
C THR A 50 -20.72 -22.05 17.23
N ASP A 51 -21.17 -22.02 15.96
CA ASP A 51 -21.83 -20.88 15.33
C ASP A 51 -23.36 -20.89 15.48
N GLY A 52 -23.95 -21.89 16.15
CA GLY A 52 -25.41 -22.11 16.15
C GLY A 52 -26.24 -20.91 16.63
N TYR A 53 -25.68 -20.06 17.49
CA TYR A 53 -26.33 -18.84 17.97
C TYR A 53 -26.49 -17.78 16.87
N LEU A 54 -25.75 -17.86 15.76
CA LEU A 54 -25.92 -16.97 14.62
C LEU A 54 -27.28 -17.14 13.95
N ALA A 55 -28.00 -18.25 14.20
CA ALA A 55 -29.36 -18.48 13.70
C ALA A 55 -30.33 -17.36 14.09
N ASP A 56 -30.11 -16.77 15.26
CA ASP A 56 -30.99 -15.77 15.87
C ASP A 56 -30.66 -14.34 15.39
N TYR A 57 -29.65 -14.19 14.52
CA TYR A 57 -29.21 -12.89 14.05
C TYR A 57 -29.77 -12.55 12.65
N THR A 58 -30.09 -11.28 12.45
CA THR A 58 -30.52 -10.71 11.17
C THR A 58 -29.72 -9.44 10.88
N LEU A 59 -29.13 -9.31 9.70
CA LEU A 59 -28.51 -8.06 9.23
C LEU A 59 -29.52 -7.28 8.41
N ARG A 60 -29.78 -6.03 8.78
CA ARG A 60 -30.50 -5.03 7.98
C ARG A 60 -29.53 -3.94 7.57
N SER A 61 -29.36 -3.71 6.27
CA SER A 61 -28.43 -2.69 5.78
C SER A 61 -28.94 -1.94 4.57
N ARG A 62 -28.48 -0.70 4.44
CA ARG A 62 -28.82 0.20 3.34
C ARG A 62 -27.61 0.94 2.79
N ILE A 63 -27.74 1.40 1.57
CA ILE A 63 -26.83 2.31 0.90
C ILE A 63 -27.19 3.74 1.32
N VAL A 64 -26.20 4.46 1.85
CA VAL A 64 -26.37 5.88 2.19
C VAL A 64 -25.92 6.71 0.99
N ASP A 65 -26.82 7.52 0.43
CA ASP A 65 -26.49 8.45 -0.65
C ASP A 65 -25.46 9.49 -0.15
N PRO A 66 -24.21 9.49 -0.67
CA PRO A 66 -23.18 10.42 -0.24
C PRO A 66 -23.56 11.89 -0.46
N SER A 67 -24.40 12.18 -1.45
CA SER A 67 -24.83 13.54 -1.78
C SER A 67 -25.80 14.14 -0.75
N ALA A 68 -26.53 13.29 -0.03
CA ALA A 68 -27.52 13.69 0.96
C ALA A 68 -26.87 14.33 2.20
N LEU A 69 -25.78 13.72 2.68
CA LEU A 69 -25.09 14.16 3.90
C LEU A 69 -23.79 14.90 3.62
N LYS A 70 -23.14 14.65 2.48
CA LYS A 70 -21.84 15.24 2.09
C LYS A 70 -20.71 15.02 3.11
N VAL A 71 -20.81 13.94 3.89
CA VAL A 71 -19.77 13.50 4.83
C VAL A 71 -18.53 13.02 4.07
N ASP A 72 -18.72 12.31 2.96
CA ASP A 72 -17.69 11.99 1.97
C ASP A 72 -18.34 11.79 0.59
N THR A 73 -17.53 11.53 -0.43
CA THR A 73 -17.98 11.20 -1.79
C THR A 73 -17.97 9.71 -2.09
N VAL A 74 -17.38 8.90 -1.20
CA VAL A 74 -17.27 7.44 -1.34
C VAL A 74 -18.60 6.74 -1.04
N LYS A 75 -18.74 5.49 -1.48
CA LYS A 75 -19.88 4.65 -1.10
C LYS A 75 -19.93 4.48 0.41
N GLN A 76 -21.14 4.58 0.95
CA GLN A 76 -21.43 4.46 2.36
C GLN A 76 -22.52 3.42 2.58
N LEU A 77 -22.39 2.65 3.65
CA LEU A 77 -23.39 1.68 4.08
C LEU A 77 -23.70 1.91 5.55
N SER A 78 -24.95 1.77 5.95
CA SER A 78 -25.33 1.78 7.37
C SER A 78 -26.43 0.78 7.65
N GLY A 79 -26.60 0.44 8.92
CA GLY A 79 -27.70 -0.41 9.34
C GLY A 79 -27.47 -1.06 10.69
N TYR A 80 -28.16 -2.17 10.92
CA TYR A 80 -28.17 -2.90 12.17
C TYR A 80 -27.84 -4.37 11.95
N ILE A 81 -27.13 -4.96 12.91
CA ILE A 81 -27.27 -6.38 13.20
C ILE A 81 -28.23 -6.53 14.39
N ASP A 82 -29.25 -7.34 14.20
CA ASP A 82 -30.29 -7.63 15.17
C ASP A 82 -30.08 -9.04 15.73
N ASP A 83 -30.07 -9.22 17.04
CA ASP A 83 -30.23 -10.52 17.72
C ASP A 83 -31.70 -10.61 18.15
N ASP A 84 -32.50 -11.28 17.32
CA ASP A 84 -33.95 -11.33 17.46
C ASP A 84 -34.37 -12.09 18.73
N ALA A 85 -33.52 -13.00 19.23
CA ALA A 85 -33.78 -13.76 20.44
C ALA A 85 -33.59 -12.93 21.72
N ASN A 86 -32.70 -11.94 21.69
CA ASN A 86 -32.31 -11.15 22.87
C ASN A 86 -32.63 -9.65 22.74
N ASP A 87 -33.36 -9.23 21.70
CA ASP A 87 -33.75 -7.83 21.46
C ASP A 87 -32.53 -6.89 21.42
N LYS A 88 -31.45 -7.28 20.72
CA LYS A 88 -30.25 -6.45 20.59
C LYS A 88 -30.10 -5.92 19.18
N HIS A 89 -29.87 -4.63 19.02
CA HIS A 89 -29.75 -3.96 17.73
C HIS A 89 -28.48 -3.11 17.71
N LEU A 90 -27.42 -3.59 17.07
CA LEU A 90 -26.15 -2.86 16.96
C LEU A 90 -26.06 -2.09 15.63
N PHE A 91 -25.93 -0.77 15.72
CA PHE A 91 -25.77 0.13 14.59
C PHE A 91 -24.32 0.16 14.07
N PHE A 92 -24.16 0.21 12.75
CA PHE A 92 -22.89 0.48 12.09
C PHE A 92 -23.01 1.53 10.99
N TRP A 93 -21.89 2.21 10.71
CA TRP A 93 -21.72 3.06 9.53
C TRP A 93 -20.35 2.79 8.90
N PHE A 94 -20.37 2.37 7.64
CA PHE A 94 -19.21 2.00 6.83
C PHE A 94 -18.95 3.02 5.73
N PHE A 95 -17.66 3.28 5.49
CA PHE A 95 -17.16 4.12 4.42
C PHE A 95 -16.13 3.35 3.60
N GLU A 96 -16.29 3.31 2.28
CA GLU A 96 -15.26 2.78 1.40
C GLU A 96 -13.96 3.59 1.47
N SER A 97 -12.85 2.93 1.12
CA SER A 97 -11.60 3.63 0.87
C SER A 97 -11.76 4.68 -0.23
N ARG A 98 -11.18 5.86 -0.01
CA ARG A 98 -11.04 6.93 -1.02
C ARG A 98 -10.05 6.57 -2.11
N ASN A 99 -9.20 5.58 -1.89
CA ASN A 99 -8.18 5.14 -2.84
C ASN A 99 -8.71 4.00 -3.73
N ASN A 100 -8.63 2.75 -3.30
CA ASN A 100 -9.09 1.61 -4.08
C ASN A 100 -9.88 0.65 -3.19
N PRO A 101 -11.19 0.87 -3.00
CA PRO A 101 -12.00 0.09 -2.06
C PRO A 101 -12.15 -1.39 -2.45
N ALA A 102 -11.78 -1.77 -3.69
CA ALA A 102 -11.76 -3.16 -4.13
C ALA A 102 -10.49 -3.93 -3.70
N LYS A 103 -9.48 -3.25 -3.14
CA LYS A 103 -8.21 -3.86 -2.73
C LYS A 103 -7.68 -3.42 -1.37
N ASP A 104 -7.95 -2.16 -1.01
CA ASP A 104 -7.50 -1.60 0.25
C ASP A 104 -8.09 -2.36 1.45
N PRO A 105 -7.34 -2.49 2.56
CA PRO A 105 -7.81 -3.21 3.74
C PRO A 105 -9.14 -2.66 4.30
N VAL A 106 -9.84 -3.50 5.03
CA VAL A 106 -11.02 -3.12 5.81
C VAL A 106 -10.61 -2.99 7.28
N VAL A 107 -11.04 -1.91 7.93
CA VAL A 107 -10.71 -1.64 9.34
C VAL A 107 -11.99 -1.42 10.13
N LEU A 108 -12.18 -2.20 11.18
CA LEU A 108 -13.17 -1.90 12.22
C LEU A 108 -12.58 -0.86 13.18
N TRP A 109 -13.34 0.20 13.47
CA TRP A 109 -13.04 1.17 14.52
C TRP A 109 -14.04 1.07 15.67
N LEU A 110 -13.51 1.01 16.90
CA LEU A 110 -14.28 0.97 18.14
C LEU A 110 -13.81 2.07 19.11
N ASN A 111 -14.70 2.99 19.49
CA ASN A 111 -14.47 3.82 20.68
C ASN A 111 -14.75 3.01 21.97
N GLY A 112 -14.38 3.59 23.11
CA GLY A 112 -14.42 2.93 24.43
C GLY A 112 -15.63 3.28 25.30
N GLY A 113 -15.36 3.93 26.45
CA GLY A 113 -16.35 4.26 27.49
C GLY A 113 -16.14 3.48 28.79
N PRO A 114 -16.66 2.26 28.96
CA PRO A 114 -17.55 1.51 28.05
C PRO A 114 -18.89 2.22 27.83
N GLY A 115 -19.46 2.08 26.63
CA GLY A 115 -20.76 2.64 26.27
C GLY A 115 -20.69 3.96 25.51
N CYS A 116 -19.55 4.32 24.92
CA CYS A 116 -19.40 5.52 24.10
C CYS A 116 -19.41 5.17 22.59
N SER A 117 -20.12 5.98 21.82
CA SER A 117 -20.39 5.81 20.40
C SER A 117 -19.14 5.90 19.53
N SER A 118 -19.01 5.01 18.55
CA SER A 118 -17.95 5.07 17.54
C SER A 118 -18.19 6.15 16.49
N MET A 119 -19.40 6.73 16.44
CA MET A 119 -19.63 7.96 15.68
C MET A 119 -18.82 9.16 16.21
N ASN A 120 -18.30 9.09 17.44
CA ASN A 120 -17.37 10.09 17.96
C ASN A 120 -16.08 10.06 17.14
N GLY A 121 -15.39 8.92 17.07
CA GLY A 121 -14.18 8.79 16.25
C GLY A 121 -14.40 9.07 14.77
N LEU A 122 -15.62 8.86 14.28
CA LEU A 122 -16.01 9.21 12.92
C LEU A 122 -15.99 10.73 12.66
N PHE A 123 -16.48 11.55 13.60
CA PHE A 123 -16.62 13.00 13.38
C PHE A 123 -15.60 13.88 14.11
N THR A 124 -14.87 13.35 15.08
CA THR A 124 -13.92 14.15 15.88
C THR A 124 -12.48 13.71 15.74
N GLU A 125 -12.22 12.50 15.24
CA GLU A 125 -10.87 11.91 15.26
C GLU A 125 -10.34 11.58 13.85
N LEU A 126 -10.83 10.49 13.25
CA LEU A 126 -10.19 9.84 12.08
C LEU A 126 -11.14 9.58 10.93
N GLY A 127 -12.44 9.83 11.09
CA GLY A 127 -13.39 9.67 9.99
C GLY A 127 -13.29 10.78 8.95
N PRO A 128 -14.11 10.68 7.89
CA PRO A 128 -13.93 11.41 6.64
C PRO A 128 -14.19 12.92 6.72
N ALA A 129 -14.93 13.38 7.73
CA ALA A 129 -15.27 14.78 7.93
C ALA A 129 -15.53 15.09 9.42
N THR A 130 -15.38 16.36 9.78
CA THR A 130 -15.74 16.90 11.10
C THR A 130 -16.93 17.86 10.99
N ILE A 131 -17.60 18.17 12.11
CA ILE A 131 -18.72 19.13 12.14
C ILE A 131 -18.37 20.34 13.05
N PRO A 132 -17.47 21.25 12.61
CA PRO A 132 -16.91 22.27 13.48
C PRO A 132 -17.83 23.49 13.68
N ARG A 133 -18.99 23.56 13.01
CA ARG A 133 -19.84 24.76 12.96
C ARG A 133 -21.31 24.45 13.16
N SER A 134 -22.04 25.44 13.68
CA SER A 134 -23.48 25.38 13.94
C SER A 134 -24.35 25.29 12.68
N ASP A 135 -23.78 25.52 11.49
CA ASP A 135 -24.48 25.28 10.22
C ASP A 135 -24.57 23.80 9.84
N LEU A 136 -24.02 22.91 10.69
CA LEU A 136 -24.04 21.45 10.58
C LEU A 136 -23.47 20.92 9.26
N LYS A 137 -22.63 21.71 8.58
CA LYS A 137 -22.01 21.28 7.33
C LYS A 137 -20.75 20.47 7.62
N PRO A 138 -20.63 19.24 7.09
CA PRO A 138 -19.39 18.49 7.20
C PRO A 138 -18.22 19.21 6.53
N VAL A 139 -17.08 19.19 7.21
CA VAL A 139 -15.80 19.68 6.69
C VAL A 139 -14.88 18.50 6.50
N ARG A 140 -14.39 18.31 5.26
CA ARG A 140 -13.54 17.18 4.90
C ARG A 140 -12.31 17.09 5.81
N ASN A 141 -12.09 15.91 6.37
CA ASN A 141 -10.85 15.54 7.05
C ASN A 141 -9.85 15.00 6.03
N ASN A 142 -8.77 15.76 5.77
CA ASN A 142 -7.72 15.35 4.84
C ASN A 142 -6.85 14.21 5.36
N TYR A 143 -6.89 13.93 6.67
CA TYR A 143 -6.11 12.90 7.33
C TYR A 143 -6.95 11.71 7.77
N SER A 144 -8.13 11.54 7.18
CA SER A 144 -9.00 10.42 7.51
C SER A 144 -8.32 9.08 7.21
N TRP A 145 -8.53 8.11 8.09
CA TRP A 145 -8.06 6.74 7.88
C TRP A 145 -8.72 6.08 6.66
N ASN A 146 -9.90 6.55 6.23
CA ASN A 146 -10.50 6.04 4.99
C ASN A 146 -9.79 6.52 3.71
N ASN A 147 -8.69 7.29 3.82
CA ASN A 147 -7.87 7.62 2.66
C ASN A 147 -7.27 6.37 1.98
N ASN A 148 -6.99 5.31 2.74
CA ASN A 148 -6.28 4.11 2.26
C ASN A 148 -6.82 2.80 2.86
N ALA A 149 -8.03 2.83 3.41
CA ALA A 149 -8.74 1.67 3.95
C ALA A 149 -10.25 1.93 3.88
N SER A 150 -11.05 0.87 3.78
CA SER A 150 -12.48 0.98 4.06
C SER A 150 -12.70 0.85 5.56
N VAL A 151 -13.49 1.72 6.19
CA VAL A 151 -13.61 1.79 7.65
C VAL A 151 -15.06 1.54 8.09
N ILE A 152 -15.26 0.60 9.02
CA ILE A 152 -16.54 0.32 9.68
C ILE A 152 -16.49 0.93 11.09
N PHE A 153 -17.41 1.84 11.40
CA PHE A 153 -17.61 2.36 12.76
C PHE A 153 -18.83 1.69 13.37
N VAL A 154 -18.69 1.10 14.55
CA VAL A 154 -19.77 0.35 15.20
C VAL A 154 -20.09 0.93 16.57
N ASP A 155 -21.34 1.28 16.79
CA ASP A 155 -21.83 1.66 18.12
C ASP A 155 -22.06 0.39 18.93
N GLN A 156 -21.16 0.10 19.86
CA GLN A 156 -21.22 -1.10 20.69
C GLN A 156 -20.74 -0.78 22.11
N PRO A 157 -21.26 -1.49 23.12
CA PRO A 157 -22.30 -2.53 23.08
C PRO A 157 -23.71 -1.95 22.84
N VAL A 158 -24.76 -2.78 22.84
CA VAL A 158 -26.15 -2.27 22.73
C VAL A 158 -26.46 -1.16 23.74
N ASN A 159 -27.35 -0.24 23.37
CA ASN A 159 -27.64 1.02 24.04
C ASN A 159 -26.57 2.12 23.90
N THR A 160 -25.43 1.84 23.27
CA THR A 160 -24.44 2.86 22.89
C THR A 160 -24.87 3.60 21.63
N GLY A 161 -24.80 4.93 21.60
CA GLY A 161 -25.04 5.72 20.38
C GLY A 161 -26.42 5.48 19.76
N PHE A 162 -26.45 4.97 18.53
CA PHE A 162 -27.68 4.55 17.84
C PHE A 162 -28.11 3.11 18.13
N SER A 163 -27.25 2.29 18.72
CA SER A 163 -27.58 0.92 19.10
C SER A 163 -28.57 0.88 20.25
N TYR A 164 -29.41 -0.15 20.32
CA TYR A 164 -30.45 -0.25 21.35
C TYR A 164 -30.84 -1.69 21.70
N SER A 165 -31.43 -1.83 22.88
CA SER A 165 -32.03 -3.05 23.39
C SER A 165 -32.87 -2.71 24.63
N GLY A 166 -33.90 -3.50 24.94
CA GLY A 166 -34.59 -3.44 26.22
C GLY A 166 -33.68 -3.77 27.43
N THR A 167 -32.50 -4.36 27.23
CA THR A 167 -31.54 -4.68 28.29
C THR A 167 -30.10 -4.33 27.91
N SER A 168 -29.23 -4.07 28.89
CA SER A 168 -27.82 -3.74 28.64
C SER A 168 -26.91 -4.95 28.76
N VAL A 169 -25.92 -5.03 27.86
CA VAL A 169 -24.80 -5.97 27.97
C VAL A 169 -23.75 -5.39 28.92
N GLY A 170 -23.19 -6.24 29.79
CA GLY A 170 -22.25 -5.81 30.83
C GLY A 170 -20.84 -6.39 30.75
N THR A 171 -20.45 -7.12 29.70
CA THR A 171 -19.10 -7.72 29.63
C THR A 171 -18.52 -7.66 28.23
N SER A 172 -17.20 -7.49 28.13
CA SER A 172 -16.48 -7.46 26.84
C SER A 172 -16.62 -8.78 26.06
N VAL A 173 -16.74 -9.92 26.75
CA VAL A 173 -16.95 -11.24 26.12
C VAL A 173 -18.31 -11.34 25.45
N ALA A 174 -19.37 -10.83 26.10
CA ALA A 174 -20.70 -10.81 25.48
C ALA A 174 -20.72 -9.87 24.26
N SER A 175 -20.11 -8.69 24.36
CA SER A 175 -19.99 -7.76 23.23
C SER A 175 -19.21 -8.33 22.05
N ALA A 176 -18.18 -9.13 22.31
CA ALA A 176 -17.38 -9.77 21.26
C ALA A 176 -18.21 -10.71 20.37
N LYS A 177 -19.21 -11.41 20.93
CA LYS A 177 -20.11 -12.27 20.15
C LYS A 177 -21.01 -11.47 19.20
N ASP A 178 -21.51 -10.33 19.66
CA ASP A 178 -22.33 -9.45 18.82
C ASP A 178 -21.49 -8.83 17.70
N LEU A 179 -20.26 -8.44 17.99
CA LEU A 179 -19.30 -7.94 16.99
C LEU A 179 -18.91 -9.01 15.97
N TYR A 180 -18.62 -10.24 16.39
CA TYR A 180 -18.36 -11.34 15.46
C TYR A 180 -19.56 -11.61 14.56
N SER A 181 -20.78 -11.54 15.10
CA SER A 181 -22.02 -11.71 14.33
C SER A 181 -22.18 -10.61 13.29
N LEU A 182 -22.01 -9.34 13.70
CA LEU A 182 -22.03 -8.18 12.78
C LEU A 182 -21.07 -8.39 11.61
N LEU A 183 -19.81 -8.70 11.91
CA LEU A 183 -18.76 -8.85 10.90
C LEU A 183 -19.03 -10.05 9.98
N THR A 184 -19.46 -11.18 10.55
CA THR A 184 -19.78 -12.40 9.79
C THR A 184 -20.87 -12.13 8.76
N PHE A 185 -21.95 -11.46 9.18
CA PHE A 185 -23.05 -11.12 8.28
C PHE A 185 -22.66 -10.01 7.29
N PHE A 186 -21.92 -8.99 7.74
CA PHE A 186 -21.46 -7.91 6.87
C PHE A 186 -20.61 -8.46 5.72
N PHE A 187 -19.61 -9.31 6.01
CA PHE A 187 -18.75 -9.91 4.98
C PHE A 187 -19.47 -10.98 4.15
N LYS A 188 -20.58 -11.54 4.64
CA LYS A 188 -21.45 -12.40 3.82
C LYS A 188 -22.24 -11.58 2.81
N GLN A 189 -22.85 -10.48 3.24
CA GLN A 189 -23.66 -9.61 2.41
C GLN A 189 -22.81 -8.84 1.38
N TYR A 190 -21.59 -8.48 1.78
CA TYR A 190 -20.65 -7.72 0.97
C TYR A 190 -19.34 -8.51 0.75
N PRO A 191 -19.40 -9.62 0.00
CA PRO A 191 -18.28 -10.56 -0.14
C PRO A 191 -17.04 -9.93 -0.81
N GLN A 192 -17.21 -8.83 -1.56
CA GLN A 192 -16.09 -8.09 -2.14
C GLN A 192 -15.11 -7.55 -1.08
N TYR A 193 -15.57 -7.36 0.17
CA TYR A 193 -14.73 -6.91 1.27
C TYR A 193 -14.16 -8.07 2.11
N ALA A 194 -14.75 -9.27 2.01
CA ALA A 194 -14.39 -10.42 2.85
C ALA A 194 -12.99 -11.00 2.55
N THR A 195 -12.53 -10.84 1.31
CA THR A 195 -11.22 -11.30 0.86
C THR A 195 -10.09 -10.32 1.16
N GLN A 196 -10.42 -9.07 1.52
CA GLN A 196 -9.43 -8.05 1.84
C GLN A 196 -8.81 -8.30 3.20
N ASP A 197 -7.63 -7.72 3.45
CA ASP A 197 -7.05 -7.75 4.78
C ASP A 197 -7.96 -7.00 5.76
N PHE A 198 -8.27 -7.64 6.89
CA PHE A 198 -9.14 -7.05 7.91
C PHE A 198 -8.35 -6.73 9.18
N HIS A 199 -8.54 -5.53 9.72
CA HIS A 199 -7.91 -5.10 10.98
C HIS A 199 -8.97 -4.62 11.96
N ILE A 200 -8.71 -4.79 13.25
CA ILE A 200 -9.53 -4.20 14.30
C ILE A 200 -8.72 -3.13 15.00
N SER A 201 -9.27 -1.93 15.06
CA SER A 201 -8.68 -0.78 15.73
C SER A 201 -9.68 -0.14 16.68
N GLY A 202 -9.15 0.64 17.61
CA GLY A 202 -9.96 1.42 18.52
C GLY A 202 -9.14 1.92 19.69
N GLU A 203 -9.83 2.55 20.63
CA GLU A 203 -9.16 3.25 21.72
C GLU A 203 -9.81 3.08 23.10
N SER A 204 -9.06 3.47 24.15
CA SER A 204 -9.59 3.55 25.51
C SER A 204 -10.05 2.19 26.05
N TYR A 205 -11.30 2.07 26.46
CA TYR A 205 -11.90 0.79 26.87
C TYR A 205 -11.94 -0.25 25.74
N ALA A 206 -11.71 0.12 24.48
CA ALA A 206 -11.49 -0.84 23.41
C ALA A 206 -10.22 -1.69 23.63
N GLY A 207 -9.32 -1.31 24.55
CA GLY A 207 -8.28 -2.22 25.06
C GLY A 207 -8.82 -3.48 25.75
N HIS A 208 -10.07 -3.47 26.23
CA HIS A 208 -10.79 -4.69 26.62
C HIS A 208 -11.52 -5.33 25.44
N TYR A 209 -12.20 -4.55 24.60
CA TYR A 209 -13.02 -5.09 23.51
C TYR A 209 -12.20 -5.80 22.42
N ILE A 210 -11.12 -5.16 21.96
CA ILE A 210 -10.39 -5.58 20.76
C ILE A 210 -9.70 -6.92 20.94
N PRO A 211 -8.93 -7.17 22.02
CA PRO A 211 -8.29 -8.47 22.20
C PRO A 211 -9.30 -9.62 22.30
N VAL A 212 -10.41 -9.41 22.99
CA VAL A 212 -11.46 -10.44 23.14
C VAL A 212 -12.19 -10.68 21.82
N THR A 213 -12.51 -9.63 21.08
CA THR A 213 -13.16 -9.73 19.76
C THR A 213 -12.25 -10.45 18.76
N ALA A 214 -10.95 -10.14 18.75
CA ALA A 214 -9.99 -10.84 17.91
C ALA A 214 -9.85 -12.33 18.30
N ALA A 215 -9.85 -12.63 19.60
CA ALA A 215 -9.81 -14.00 20.08
C ALA A 215 -11.07 -14.78 19.70
N GLU A 216 -12.25 -14.15 19.82
CA GLU A 216 -13.54 -14.70 19.39
C GLU A 216 -13.49 -15.04 17.89
N ILE A 217 -13.14 -14.09 17.03
CA ILE A 217 -13.00 -14.31 15.57
C ILE A 217 -12.06 -15.48 15.29
N LEU A 218 -10.86 -15.51 15.90
CA LEU A 218 -9.86 -16.55 15.65
C LEU A 218 -10.20 -17.92 16.25
N SER A 219 -11.23 -17.99 17.11
CA SER A 219 -11.75 -19.26 17.65
C SER A 219 -12.66 -19.98 16.65
N HIS A 220 -13.23 -19.26 15.69
CA HIS A 220 -14.09 -19.81 14.65
C HIS A 220 -13.26 -20.23 13.42
N ALA A 221 -13.24 -21.53 13.14
CA ALA A 221 -12.45 -22.12 12.06
C ALA A 221 -12.99 -21.74 10.66
N ASP A 222 -14.32 -21.80 10.48
CA ASP A 222 -15.01 -21.54 9.20
C ASP A 222 -15.36 -20.06 8.99
N ARG A 223 -14.68 -19.15 9.68
CA ARG A 223 -14.94 -17.70 9.58
C ARG A 223 -14.73 -17.18 8.15
N ASN A 224 -15.56 -16.22 7.74
CA ASN A 224 -15.40 -15.45 6.50
C ASN A 224 -14.68 -14.11 6.72
N ILE A 225 -13.81 -14.05 7.75
CA ILE A 225 -13.11 -12.85 8.19
C ILE A 225 -11.60 -13.09 8.08
N ASN A 226 -10.94 -12.34 7.19
CA ASN A 226 -9.48 -12.39 6.98
C ASN A 226 -8.74 -11.46 7.95
N LEU A 227 -8.85 -11.71 9.26
CA LEU A 227 -8.22 -10.90 10.30
C LEU A 227 -6.68 -10.96 10.21
N LYS A 228 -6.03 -9.82 9.99
CA LYS A 228 -4.58 -9.67 9.85
C LYS A 228 -3.89 -9.10 11.06
N SER A 229 -4.47 -8.12 11.76
CA SER A 229 -3.85 -7.55 12.96
C SER A 229 -4.84 -6.76 13.81
N ILE A 230 -4.40 -6.37 15.00
CA ILE A 230 -5.13 -5.45 15.88
C ILE A 230 -4.29 -4.22 16.26
N LEU A 231 -4.95 -3.08 16.46
CA LEU A 231 -4.38 -1.83 16.92
C LEU A 231 -5.18 -1.33 18.12
N VAL A 232 -4.50 -0.95 19.20
CA VAL A 232 -5.15 -0.43 20.42
C VAL A 232 -4.48 0.89 20.80
N GLY A 233 -5.22 1.99 20.65
CA GLY A 233 -4.83 3.33 21.05
C GLY A 233 -5.17 3.61 22.50
N ASN A 234 -4.22 4.11 23.29
CA ASN A 234 -4.48 4.60 24.65
C ASN A 234 -5.38 3.64 25.43
N GLY A 235 -5.05 2.34 25.41
CA GLY A 235 -5.97 1.29 25.86
C GLY A 235 -5.92 1.05 27.37
N MET A 236 -7.05 0.71 27.97
CA MET A 236 -7.10 -0.02 29.26
C MET A 236 -7.12 -1.52 28.93
N THR A 237 -6.05 -2.26 29.22
CA THR A 237 -5.88 -3.68 28.80
C THR A 237 -5.40 -4.57 29.95
N GLU A 238 -4.48 -4.05 30.77
CA GLU A 238 -3.88 -4.76 31.89
C GLU A 238 -3.91 -3.85 33.14
N PRO A 239 -5.06 -3.80 33.85
CA PRO A 239 -5.23 -2.92 35.01
C PRO A 239 -4.16 -3.08 36.09
N LEU A 240 -3.69 -4.29 36.41
CA LEU A 240 -2.80 -4.50 37.55
C LEU A 240 -1.48 -3.73 37.45
N THR A 241 -0.89 -3.69 36.26
CA THR A 241 0.33 -2.92 35.96
C THR A 241 -0.02 -1.47 35.63
N GLN A 242 -1.06 -1.21 34.83
CA GLN A 242 -1.38 0.17 34.41
C GLN A 242 -1.69 1.10 35.59
N TYR A 243 -2.31 0.60 36.67
CA TYR A 243 -2.62 1.42 37.85
C TYR A 243 -1.38 1.91 38.61
N ASP A 244 -0.23 1.24 38.48
CA ASP A 244 1.04 1.72 39.06
C ASP A 244 1.47 3.08 38.48
N TYR A 245 0.99 3.41 37.27
CA TYR A 245 1.49 4.54 36.49
C TYR A 245 0.62 5.79 36.55
N TYR A 246 -0.53 5.76 37.22
CA TYR A 246 -1.33 6.96 37.45
C TYR A 246 -0.59 8.00 38.29
N ARG A 247 0.05 7.59 39.39
CA ARG A 247 0.80 8.51 40.23
C ARG A 247 2.02 9.09 39.49
N PRO A 248 2.91 8.29 38.87
CA PRO A 248 4.01 8.80 38.06
C PRO A 248 3.57 9.81 36.98
N MET A 249 2.48 9.52 36.25
CA MET A 249 1.97 10.40 35.20
C MET A 249 1.52 11.76 35.76
N ALA A 250 0.70 11.78 36.82
CA ALA A 250 0.17 13.01 37.40
C ALA A 250 1.19 13.83 38.20
N CYS A 251 2.24 13.17 38.70
CA CYS A 251 3.21 13.75 39.64
C CYS A 251 4.60 13.94 39.01
N GLY A 252 4.64 14.28 37.72
CA GLY A 252 5.84 14.86 37.08
C GLY A 252 6.83 13.87 36.46
N GLN A 253 6.45 12.60 36.27
CA GLN A 253 7.34 11.55 35.75
C GLN A 253 6.91 11.02 34.37
N GLY A 254 5.82 11.57 33.82
CA GLY A 254 5.25 11.18 32.52
C GLY A 254 5.79 11.93 31.30
N GLY A 255 6.72 12.87 31.49
CA GLY A 255 7.19 13.80 30.44
C GLY A 255 6.58 15.21 30.54
N TYR A 256 5.59 15.39 31.41
CA TYR A 256 4.97 16.68 31.73
C TYR A 256 5.17 17.02 33.21
N SER A 257 5.09 18.31 33.55
CA SER A 257 5.18 18.80 34.93
C SER A 257 4.08 18.19 35.82
N ALA A 258 4.37 18.06 37.12
CA ALA A 258 3.37 17.61 38.08
C ALA A 258 2.15 18.54 38.09
N VAL A 259 0.96 17.94 38.01
CA VAL A 259 -0.33 18.66 38.08
C VAL A 259 -1.05 18.43 39.40
N LEU A 260 -0.59 17.46 40.20
CA LEU A 260 -1.06 17.22 41.56
C LEU A 260 -0.03 17.69 42.60
N GLY A 261 -0.54 18.13 43.77
CA GLY A 261 0.28 18.46 44.92
C GLY A 261 0.83 17.20 45.61
N GLN A 262 1.91 17.37 46.40
CA GLN A 262 2.59 16.25 47.06
C GLN A 262 1.66 15.45 48.00
N SER A 263 0.64 16.09 48.61
CA SER A 263 -0.36 15.40 49.43
C SER A 263 -1.22 14.43 48.63
N ASP A 264 -1.64 14.82 47.42
CA ASP A 264 -2.45 13.97 46.54
C ASP A 264 -1.61 12.82 45.98
N CYS A 265 -0.36 13.10 45.57
CA CYS A 265 0.58 12.07 45.16
C CYS A 265 0.79 11.01 46.26
N ARG A 266 0.97 11.44 47.53
CA ARG A 266 1.06 10.52 48.68
C ARG A 266 -0.23 9.75 48.93
N ALA A 267 -1.39 10.35 48.70
CA ALA A 267 -2.67 9.67 48.86
C ALA A 267 -2.80 8.51 47.86
N MET A 268 -2.38 8.73 46.61
CA MET A 268 -2.33 7.67 45.58
C MET A 268 -1.36 6.55 45.99
N ASP A 269 -0.14 6.90 46.44
CA ASP A 269 0.87 5.93 46.89
C ASP A 269 0.34 5.07 48.06
N ASN A 270 -0.37 5.67 49.01
CA ASN A 270 -0.95 4.96 50.15
C ASN A 270 -2.11 4.02 49.74
N ALA A 271 -2.89 4.39 48.73
CA ALA A 271 -4.03 3.60 48.26
C ALA A 271 -3.63 2.43 47.34
N LEU A 272 -2.52 2.57 46.61
CA LEU A 272 -2.11 1.65 45.55
C LEU A 272 -1.92 0.19 46.02
N PRO A 273 -1.29 -0.13 47.18
CA PRO A 273 -1.11 -1.52 47.62
C PRO A 273 -2.44 -2.29 47.76
N GLU A 274 -3.44 -1.66 48.38
CA GLU A 274 -4.77 -2.25 48.55
C GLU A 274 -5.51 -2.36 47.22
N CYS A 275 -5.36 -1.36 46.35
CA CYS A 275 -5.89 -1.43 44.98
C CYS A 275 -5.34 -2.67 44.25
N LYS A 276 -4.01 -2.83 44.19
CA LYS A 276 -3.37 -3.99 43.53
C LYS A 276 -3.77 -5.32 44.15
N ARG A 277 -3.93 -5.40 45.48
CA ARG A 277 -4.40 -6.61 46.15
C ARG A 277 -5.79 -7.00 45.67
N ARG A 278 -6.70 -6.03 45.52
CA ARG A 278 -8.06 -6.27 45.00
C ARG A 278 -8.06 -6.66 43.52
N ILE A 279 -7.23 -6.01 42.69
CA ILE A 279 -7.09 -6.39 41.27
C ILE A 279 -6.57 -7.83 41.16
N LYS A 280 -5.56 -8.22 41.93
CA LYS A 280 -5.07 -9.61 41.96
C LYS A 280 -6.17 -10.59 42.36
N SER A 281 -6.94 -10.27 43.40
CA SER A 281 -8.08 -11.10 43.80
C SER A 281 -9.15 -11.20 42.70
N CYS A 282 -9.37 -10.14 41.92
CA CYS A 282 -10.21 -10.21 40.72
C CYS A 282 -9.58 -11.12 39.66
N TYR A 283 -8.29 -11.01 39.38
CA TYR A 283 -7.61 -11.87 38.39
C TYR A 283 -7.60 -13.36 38.77
N ASP A 284 -7.58 -13.66 40.07
CA ASP A 284 -7.56 -15.04 40.57
C ASP A 284 -8.96 -15.67 40.56
N THR A 285 -10.01 -14.87 40.75
CA THR A 285 -11.39 -15.37 40.90
C THR A 285 -12.29 -15.11 39.71
N GLU A 286 -11.99 -14.05 38.95
CA GLU A 286 -12.82 -13.45 37.88
C GLU A 286 -14.30 -13.24 38.28
N ASN A 287 -14.56 -13.19 39.58
CA ASN A 287 -15.90 -13.04 40.13
C ASN A 287 -16.35 -11.58 40.04
N ALA A 288 -17.56 -11.36 39.52
CA ALA A 288 -18.11 -10.04 39.29
C ALA A 288 -18.06 -9.11 40.52
N SER A 289 -18.44 -9.61 41.70
CA SER A 289 -18.47 -8.79 42.93
C SER A 289 -17.06 -8.43 43.43
N THR A 290 -16.12 -9.37 43.35
CA THR A 290 -14.70 -9.14 43.69
C THR A 290 -14.09 -8.10 42.76
N CYS A 291 -14.34 -8.26 41.46
CA CYS A 291 -13.85 -7.36 40.42
C CYS A 291 -14.46 -5.97 40.51
N GLN A 292 -15.78 -5.87 40.73
CA GLN A 292 -16.45 -4.58 40.96
C GLN A 292 -15.89 -3.88 42.20
N SER A 293 -15.63 -4.62 43.28
CA SER A 293 -15.01 -4.06 44.49
C SER A 293 -13.61 -3.49 44.19
N ALA A 294 -12.83 -4.18 43.35
CA ALA A 294 -11.54 -3.67 42.88
C ALA A 294 -11.71 -2.39 42.05
N THR A 295 -12.63 -2.38 41.07
CA THR A 295 -12.94 -1.21 40.23
C THR A 295 -13.28 0.00 41.10
N ASN A 296 -14.24 -0.14 42.00
CA ASN A 296 -14.71 0.95 42.85
C ASN A 296 -13.59 1.49 43.74
N TYR A 297 -12.83 0.61 44.40
CA TYR A 297 -11.75 1.05 45.29
C TYR A 297 -10.63 1.76 44.53
N CYS A 298 -10.14 1.14 43.47
CA CYS A 298 -9.01 1.66 42.69
C CYS A 298 -9.38 2.96 41.96
N ASN A 299 -10.57 3.04 41.37
CA ASN A 299 -11.01 4.25 40.68
C ASN A 299 -11.12 5.42 41.65
N ASN A 300 -11.79 5.22 42.78
CA ASN A 300 -12.04 6.30 43.73
C ASN A 300 -10.76 6.80 44.43
N ASN A 301 -9.82 5.89 44.75
CA ASN A 301 -8.68 6.21 45.61
C ASN A 301 -7.36 6.42 44.87
N VAL A 302 -7.26 5.98 43.61
CA VAL A 302 -6.04 6.16 42.78
C VAL A 302 -6.36 7.04 41.58
N LEU A 303 -7.25 6.59 40.68
CA LEU A 303 -7.53 7.27 39.41
C LEU A 303 -8.18 8.66 39.61
N SER A 304 -9.27 8.72 40.37
CA SER A 304 -10.08 9.93 40.53
C SER A 304 -9.41 11.01 41.37
N VAL A 305 -8.29 10.73 42.04
CA VAL A 305 -7.50 11.76 42.73
C VAL A 305 -7.05 12.85 41.74
N TYR A 306 -6.81 12.48 40.49
CA TYR A 306 -6.44 13.41 39.42
C TYR A 306 -7.43 14.55 39.21
N SER A 307 -8.73 14.34 39.45
CA SER A 307 -9.74 15.38 39.24
C SER A 307 -9.51 16.62 40.12
N ARG A 308 -8.75 16.49 41.21
CA ARG A 308 -8.35 17.61 42.08
C ARG A 308 -7.38 18.60 41.41
N SER A 309 -6.69 18.17 40.35
CA SER A 309 -5.82 19.06 39.56
C SER A 309 -6.59 20.08 38.72
N GLY A 310 -7.88 19.82 38.43
CA GLY A 310 -8.67 20.61 37.48
C GLY A 310 -8.28 20.39 36.01
N LYS A 311 -7.36 19.47 35.72
CA LYS A 311 -6.95 19.10 34.35
C LYS A 311 -7.88 18.10 33.70
N ASP A 312 -7.85 18.07 32.37
CA ASP A 312 -8.56 17.07 31.58
C ASP A 312 -7.89 15.70 31.74
N VAL A 313 -8.68 14.65 31.99
CA VAL A 313 -8.18 13.28 32.11
C VAL A 313 -7.67 12.72 30.78
N TYR A 314 -8.08 13.32 29.65
CA TYR A 314 -7.68 12.91 28.30
C TYR A 314 -6.45 13.67 27.78
N ASP A 315 -6.11 14.82 28.36
CA ASP A 315 -4.91 15.57 28.00
C ASP A 315 -4.43 16.42 29.18
N ILE A 316 -3.30 16.03 29.78
CA ILE A 316 -2.70 16.70 30.94
C ILE A 316 -2.36 18.19 30.69
N ARG A 317 -2.27 18.59 29.42
CA ARG A 317 -1.98 19.98 29.03
C ARG A 317 -3.22 20.86 29.15
N LYS A 318 -4.41 20.31 28.92
CA LYS A 318 -5.71 21.01 28.86
C LYS A 318 -6.37 21.08 30.25
N ASN A 319 -7.13 22.15 30.50
CA ASN A 319 -8.00 22.22 31.69
C ASN A 319 -9.31 21.48 31.42
N ASN A 320 -9.97 20.99 32.46
CA ASN A 320 -11.26 20.33 32.29
C ASN A 320 -12.29 21.31 31.71
N GLY A 321 -12.98 20.89 30.65
CA GLY A 321 -13.94 21.73 29.89
C GLY A 321 -13.30 22.63 28.83
N GLU A 322 -11.99 22.55 28.62
CA GLU A 322 -11.29 23.23 27.53
C GLU A 322 -11.44 22.43 26.23
N GLY A 323 -12.05 23.03 25.21
CA GLY A 323 -12.24 22.41 23.90
C GLY A 323 -12.87 23.36 22.90
N THR A 324 -12.76 23.03 21.61
CA THR A 324 -13.46 23.76 20.55
C THR A 324 -14.92 23.28 20.45
N PRO A 325 -15.88 24.18 20.21
CA PRO A 325 -17.25 23.77 19.92
C PRO A 325 -17.31 22.81 18.72
N GLU A 326 -18.00 21.70 18.91
CA GLU A 326 -18.19 20.60 17.97
C GLU A 326 -19.70 20.34 17.87
N TYR A 327 -20.22 20.13 16.65
CA TYR A 327 -21.65 20.05 16.39
C TYR A 327 -22.11 18.69 15.82
N SER A 328 -21.30 17.63 15.92
CA SER A 328 -21.68 16.26 15.52
C SER A 328 -22.93 15.78 16.21
N THR A 329 -23.12 16.09 17.51
CA THR A 329 -24.34 15.69 18.24
C THR A 329 -25.60 16.20 17.55
N GLN A 330 -25.60 17.48 17.15
CA GLN A 330 -26.71 18.13 16.48
C GLN A 330 -26.86 17.61 15.04
N PHE A 331 -25.75 17.38 14.33
CA PHE A 331 -25.75 16.80 12.99
C PHE A 331 -26.35 15.38 13.00
N LEU A 332 -25.85 14.50 13.87
CA LEU A 332 -26.29 13.11 14.04
C LEU A 332 -27.76 13.01 14.45
N ASN A 333 -28.25 13.95 15.27
CA ASN A 333 -29.65 14.00 15.68
C ASN A 333 -30.56 14.76 14.70
N SER A 334 -30.03 15.35 13.63
CA SER A 334 -30.86 16.01 12.62
C SER A 334 -31.76 14.99 11.91
N ASN A 335 -32.97 15.42 11.54
CA ASN A 335 -33.91 14.56 10.83
C ASN A 335 -33.34 14.05 9.50
N THR A 336 -32.57 14.91 8.81
CA THR A 336 -31.89 14.56 7.55
C THR A 336 -30.89 13.43 7.76
N THR A 337 -30.00 13.57 8.75
CA THR A 337 -28.98 12.54 9.04
C THR A 337 -29.61 11.24 9.49
N ARG A 338 -30.53 11.27 10.47
CA ARG A 338 -31.17 10.05 10.99
C ARG A 338 -31.91 9.28 9.90
N LYS A 339 -32.65 9.97 9.02
CA LYS A 339 -33.35 9.33 7.90
C LYS A 339 -32.38 8.72 6.89
N ALA A 340 -31.33 9.46 6.51
CA ALA A 340 -30.37 9.00 5.52
C ALA A 340 -29.63 7.73 5.96
N ILE A 341 -29.22 7.65 7.23
CA ILE A 341 -28.50 6.48 7.76
C ILE A 341 -29.42 5.40 8.34
N GLY A 342 -30.73 5.63 8.38
CA GLY A 342 -31.70 4.69 8.95
C GLY A 342 -31.59 4.54 10.47
N ALA A 343 -31.29 5.62 11.21
CA ALA A 343 -31.16 5.57 12.65
C ALA A 343 -32.52 5.54 13.39
N GLU A 344 -32.78 4.46 14.14
CA GLU A 344 -34.06 4.15 14.77
C GLU A 344 -34.24 4.82 16.14
N ARG A 345 -33.19 5.42 16.69
CA ARG A 345 -33.23 6.23 17.92
C ARG A 345 -32.44 7.53 17.80
N LYS A 346 -32.52 8.37 18.82
CA LYS A 346 -31.66 9.54 18.97
C LYS A 346 -30.27 9.12 19.41
N TRP A 347 -29.27 9.81 18.87
CA TRP A 347 -27.87 9.59 19.19
C TRP A 347 -27.49 10.26 20.52
N THR A 348 -26.73 9.54 21.33
CA THR A 348 -26.07 10.06 22.53
C THR A 348 -24.61 9.61 22.54
N LEU A 349 -23.70 10.49 22.97
CA LEU A 349 -22.27 10.21 22.95
C LEU A 349 -21.89 8.99 23.80
N CYS A 350 -22.30 8.97 25.07
CA CYS A 350 -22.06 7.86 25.98
C CYS A 350 -23.32 7.53 26.78
N ASP A 351 -23.57 6.25 27.04
CA ASP A 351 -24.70 5.77 27.83
C ASP A 351 -24.26 5.32 29.22
N GLY A 352 -24.79 5.99 30.26
CA GLY A 352 -24.46 5.70 31.65
C GLY A 352 -24.98 4.35 32.15
N SER A 353 -26.03 3.80 31.56
CA SER A 353 -26.56 2.49 31.92
C SER A 353 -25.65 1.35 31.43
N VAL A 354 -25.07 1.52 30.24
CA VAL A 354 -24.05 0.59 29.70
C VAL A 354 -22.81 0.63 30.58
N TYR A 355 -22.32 1.83 30.92
CA TYR A 355 -21.21 1.97 31.87
C TYR A 355 -21.49 1.25 33.19
N GLN A 356 -22.69 1.46 33.76
CA GLN A 356 -23.08 0.84 35.02
C GLN A 356 -23.17 -0.69 34.90
N ALA A 357 -23.66 -1.23 33.78
CA ALA A 357 -23.71 -2.67 33.53
C ALA A 357 -22.29 -3.28 33.54
N PHE A 358 -21.32 -2.64 32.88
CA PHE A 358 -19.91 -3.06 32.90
C PHE A 358 -19.25 -2.93 34.27
N SER A 359 -19.57 -1.87 35.01
CA SER A 359 -19.11 -1.71 36.38
C SER A 359 -19.66 -2.81 37.30
N ASN A 360 -20.93 -3.19 37.15
CA ASN A 360 -21.60 -4.22 37.95
C ASN A 360 -21.03 -5.62 37.75
N THR A 361 -20.52 -5.93 36.56
CA THR A 361 -19.84 -7.21 36.29
C THR A 361 -18.35 -7.19 36.65
N GLY A 362 -17.84 -6.02 37.07
CA GLY A 362 -16.43 -5.80 37.37
C GLY A 362 -15.51 -5.89 36.16
N ASP A 363 -16.04 -5.76 34.93
CA ASP A 363 -15.30 -6.04 33.70
C ASP A 363 -14.02 -5.20 33.56
N TRP A 364 -14.03 -3.96 34.06
CA TRP A 364 -12.89 -3.05 34.09
C TRP A 364 -11.62 -3.63 34.71
N MET A 365 -11.73 -4.50 35.70
CA MET A 365 -10.60 -5.08 36.42
C MET A 365 -10.31 -6.51 36.00
N LYS A 366 -10.94 -7.04 34.94
CA LYS A 366 -10.69 -8.40 34.49
C LYS A 366 -9.37 -8.53 33.73
N PRO A 367 -8.74 -9.72 33.75
CA PRO A 367 -7.43 -9.94 33.13
C PRO A 367 -7.52 -10.18 31.62
N ILE A 368 -8.14 -9.25 30.87
CA ILE A 368 -8.38 -9.42 29.42
C ILE A 368 -7.07 -9.61 28.63
N TYR A 369 -5.97 -8.99 29.05
CA TYR A 369 -4.65 -9.18 28.45
C TYR A 369 -4.21 -10.65 28.31
N ARG A 370 -4.77 -11.59 29.08
CA ARG A 370 -4.44 -13.03 29.01
C ARG A 370 -4.68 -13.65 27.63
N VAL A 371 -5.54 -13.05 26.79
CA VAL A 371 -5.75 -13.54 25.41
C VAL A 371 -4.66 -13.08 24.44
N VAL A 372 -3.93 -12.00 24.75
CA VAL A 372 -2.95 -11.37 23.85
C VAL A 372 -1.82 -12.32 23.44
N PRO A 373 -1.23 -13.16 24.31
CA PRO A 373 -0.21 -14.12 23.89
C PRO A 373 -0.71 -15.11 22.82
N GLY A 374 -1.98 -15.52 22.89
CA GLY A 374 -2.60 -16.37 21.88
C GLY A 374 -2.82 -15.65 20.53
N LEU A 375 -3.06 -14.34 20.57
CA LEU A 375 -3.13 -13.50 19.37
C LEU A 375 -1.75 -13.33 18.74
N LEU A 376 -0.72 -13.05 19.55
CA LEU A 376 0.66 -12.85 19.09
C LEU A 376 1.24 -14.09 18.37
N ALA A 377 0.73 -15.28 18.68
CA ALA A 377 1.10 -16.50 17.97
C ALA A 377 0.54 -16.57 16.53
N LYS A 378 -0.46 -15.74 16.18
CA LYS A 378 -1.21 -15.81 14.92
C LYS A 378 -1.14 -14.53 14.10
N ILE A 379 -1.19 -13.37 14.76
CA ILE A 379 -1.32 -12.06 14.12
C ILE A 379 -0.49 -10.99 14.85
N PRO A 380 -0.05 -9.93 14.15
CA PRO A 380 0.55 -8.74 14.77
C PRO A 380 -0.43 -7.97 15.68
N VAL A 381 0.11 -7.41 16.75
CA VAL A 381 -0.58 -6.57 17.73
C VAL A 381 0.20 -5.27 17.90
N LEU A 382 -0.46 -4.13 17.68
CA LEU A 382 0.07 -2.80 17.94
C LEU A 382 -0.65 -2.16 19.12
N ILE A 383 0.13 -1.76 20.12
CA ILE A 383 -0.32 -0.88 21.20
C ILE A 383 0.31 0.49 20.95
N TYR A 384 -0.50 1.53 20.77
CA TYR A 384 0.01 2.89 20.64
C TYR A 384 -0.60 3.78 21.73
N ALA A 385 0.14 4.77 22.22
CA ALA A 385 -0.36 5.69 23.24
C ALA A 385 0.19 7.09 23.06
N GLY A 386 -0.70 8.08 23.07
CA GLY A 386 -0.35 9.50 23.19
C GLY A 386 0.29 9.80 24.55
N ASP A 387 1.37 10.58 24.55
CA ASP A 387 2.15 10.82 25.76
C ASP A 387 1.57 11.87 26.71
N ALA A 388 0.57 12.64 26.28
CA ALA A 388 -0.15 13.61 27.09
C ALA A 388 -1.42 13.03 27.77
N ASP A 389 -1.82 11.82 27.42
CA ASP A 389 -2.99 11.15 28.04
C ASP A 389 -2.70 10.75 29.50
N TYR A 390 -3.63 11.04 30.40
CA TYR A 390 -3.56 10.58 31.79
C TYR A 390 -4.31 9.26 32.00
N ILE A 391 -5.58 9.16 31.54
CA ILE A 391 -6.49 8.06 31.93
C ILE A 391 -6.01 6.70 31.43
N CYS A 392 -5.38 6.65 30.26
CA CYS A 392 -4.75 5.45 29.70
C CYS A 392 -3.30 5.73 29.27
N ASN A 393 -2.57 6.42 30.15
CA ASN A 393 -1.23 6.94 29.91
C ASN A 393 -0.24 5.95 29.27
N TRP A 394 0.67 6.51 28.46
CA TRP A 394 1.71 5.77 27.75
C TRP A 394 2.68 5.02 28.67
N LEU A 395 2.90 5.50 29.91
CA LEU A 395 3.77 4.82 30.87
C LEU A 395 3.21 3.45 31.25
N GLY A 396 1.92 3.40 31.61
CA GLY A 396 1.20 2.18 31.94
C GLY A 396 1.11 1.24 30.75
N ASN A 397 0.77 1.78 29.57
CA ASN A 397 0.71 1.00 28.33
C ASN A 397 2.06 0.36 27.96
N ARG A 398 3.17 1.11 28.10
CA ARG A 398 4.52 0.58 27.92
C ARG A 398 4.85 -0.50 28.94
N ALA A 399 4.49 -0.28 30.21
CA ALA A 399 4.87 -1.16 31.30
C ALA A 399 4.24 -2.55 31.18
N TRP A 400 2.93 -2.62 30.89
CA TRP A 400 2.29 -3.92 30.70
C TRP A 400 2.80 -4.62 29.43
N ALA A 401 3.08 -3.88 28.36
CA ALA A 401 3.69 -4.45 27.15
C ALA A 401 5.05 -5.10 27.46
N LYS A 402 5.88 -4.48 28.30
CA LYS A 402 7.16 -5.07 28.74
C LYS A 402 7.00 -6.24 29.72
N ALA A 403 5.91 -6.24 30.50
CA ALA A 403 5.64 -7.26 31.51
C ALA A 403 4.97 -8.51 30.93
N LEU A 404 4.21 -8.37 29.82
CA LEU A 404 3.44 -9.45 29.20
C LEU A 404 4.29 -10.72 29.04
N GLU A 405 3.78 -11.84 29.55
CA GLU A 405 4.42 -13.15 29.39
C GLU A 405 4.05 -13.76 28.05
N TRP A 406 5.04 -13.92 27.18
CA TRP A 406 4.91 -14.56 25.86
C TRP A 406 6.31 -14.94 25.34
N PRO A 407 6.44 -15.86 24.36
CA PRO A 407 7.74 -16.37 23.91
C PRO A 407 8.76 -15.31 23.48
N GLY A 408 8.31 -14.20 22.89
CA GLY A 408 9.19 -13.10 22.44
C GLY A 408 9.48 -12.01 23.48
N LYS A 409 9.03 -12.15 24.74
CA LYS A 409 9.20 -11.13 25.80
C LYS A 409 10.65 -10.67 25.96
N ALA A 410 11.60 -11.61 26.02
CA ALA A 410 13.01 -11.28 26.21
C ALA A 410 13.55 -10.44 25.05
N ALA A 411 13.22 -10.82 23.81
CA ALA A 411 13.60 -10.08 22.61
C ALA A 411 12.95 -8.69 22.55
N PHE A 412 11.67 -8.57 22.89
CA PHE A 412 10.97 -7.28 22.98
C PHE A 412 11.60 -6.34 24.01
N ASN A 413 11.99 -6.87 25.18
CA ASN A 413 12.61 -6.08 26.23
C ASN A 413 14.07 -5.68 25.92
N GLN A 414 14.74 -6.42 25.04
CA GLN A 414 16.08 -6.11 24.54
C GLN A 414 16.07 -5.26 23.26
N ALA A 415 14.92 -5.17 22.57
CA ALA A 415 14.79 -4.46 21.31
C ALA A 415 15.13 -2.97 21.46
N SER A 416 15.89 -2.45 20.51
CA SER A 416 16.25 -1.04 20.45
C SER A 416 15.03 -0.18 20.13
N VAL A 417 14.83 0.89 20.90
CA VAL A 417 13.79 1.87 20.64
C VAL A 417 14.11 2.67 19.39
N GLN A 418 13.21 2.66 18.40
CA GLN A 418 13.39 3.36 17.13
C GLN A 418 12.53 4.63 17.07
N PRO A 419 13.05 5.74 16.54
CA PRO A 419 12.23 6.95 16.36
C PRO A 419 11.20 6.74 15.23
N LEU A 420 9.99 7.24 15.43
CA LEU A 420 8.95 7.36 14.41
C LEU A 420 9.04 8.75 13.79
N LYS A 421 9.25 8.80 12.48
CA LYS A 421 9.45 10.05 11.72
C LYS A 421 8.52 10.11 10.53
N LEU A 422 7.91 11.27 10.31
CA LEU A 422 7.07 11.51 9.13
C LEU A 422 7.90 11.39 7.86
N GLY A 423 7.30 10.83 6.81
CA GLY A 423 7.83 10.92 5.45
C GLY A 423 8.07 12.39 5.06
N GLY A 424 9.01 12.63 4.14
CA GLY A 424 9.33 14.00 3.69
C GLY A 424 10.07 14.86 4.72
N SER A 425 9.38 15.33 5.76
CA SER A 425 9.91 16.29 6.75
C SER A 425 10.96 15.71 7.70
N GLY A 426 10.94 14.39 7.93
CA GLY A 426 11.78 13.72 8.93
C GLY A 426 11.45 14.12 10.38
N LYS A 427 10.36 14.87 10.61
CA LYS A 427 9.93 15.28 11.95
C LYS A 427 9.62 14.03 12.77
N GLU A 428 10.33 13.87 13.87
CA GLU A 428 10.03 12.84 14.85
C GLU A 428 8.71 13.16 15.54
N TYR A 429 7.78 12.21 15.51
CA TYR A 429 6.46 12.33 16.12
C TYR A 429 6.23 11.27 17.20
N GLY A 430 7.20 10.40 17.44
CA GLY A 430 7.07 9.33 18.41
C GLY A 430 8.25 8.38 18.36
N LYS A 431 8.07 7.23 18.99
CA LYS A 431 9.02 6.13 18.95
C LYS A 431 8.32 4.79 19.08
N VAL A 432 8.93 3.75 18.53
CA VAL A 432 8.42 2.38 18.51
C VAL A 432 9.43 1.42 19.11
N THR A 433 8.93 0.41 19.82
CA THR A 433 9.67 -0.78 20.23
C THR A 433 8.91 -1.98 19.69
N HIS A 434 9.58 -2.89 19.01
CA HIS A 434 8.93 -4.07 18.45
C HIS A 434 9.84 -5.30 18.50
N SER A 435 9.20 -6.46 18.55
CA SER A 435 9.85 -7.75 18.36
C SER A 435 8.81 -8.75 17.92
N GLY A 436 9.08 -9.50 16.85
CA GLY A 436 8.10 -10.39 16.23
C GLY A 436 6.77 -9.67 15.98
N ASN A 437 5.68 -10.28 16.46
CA ASN A 437 4.33 -9.77 16.28
C ASN A 437 3.90 -8.68 17.29
N PHE A 438 4.74 -8.30 18.26
CA PHE A 438 4.33 -7.33 19.29
C PHE A 438 5.04 -5.98 19.15
N ASN A 439 4.24 -4.91 19.19
CA ASN A 439 4.67 -3.55 18.91
C ASN A 439 4.11 -2.59 19.96
N PHE A 440 4.94 -1.70 20.48
CA PHE A 440 4.53 -0.57 21.32
C PHE A 440 5.01 0.74 20.73
N MET A 441 4.10 1.70 20.54
CA MET A 441 4.39 3.06 20.08
C MET A 441 4.03 4.10 21.13
N GLN A 442 4.95 5.01 21.41
CA GLN A 442 4.65 6.27 22.09
C GLN A 442 4.53 7.37 21.03
N ILE A 443 3.41 8.10 21.03
CA ILE A 443 3.15 9.21 20.11
C ILE A 443 3.29 10.53 20.90
N TYR A 444 4.15 11.42 20.41
CA TYR A 444 4.45 12.68 21.07
C TYR A 444 3.38 13.73 20.83
N GLY A 445 3.06 14.48 21.89
CA GLY A 445 2.15 15.62 21.81
C GLY A 445 0.71 15.25 21.50
N ALA A 446 0.33 13.99 21.73
CA ALA A 446 -1.03 13.48 21.61
C ALA A 446 -1.61 13.15 23.00
N GLY A 447 -2.86 13.52 23.23
CA GLY A 447 -3.66 13.10 24.37
C GLY A 447 -4.29 11.73 24.14
N HIS A 448 -5.53 11.55 24.61
CA HIS A 448 -6.27 10.29 24.55
C HIS A 448 -6.66 9.90 23.13
N MET A 449 -7.30 10.83 22.40
CA MET A 449 -7.65 10.68 20.99
C MET A 449 -6.45 11.05 20.11
N VAL A 450 -5.53 10.11 19.92
CA VAL A 450 -4.31 10.34 19.10
C VAL A 450 -4.61 10.89 17.69
N PRO A 451 -5.63 10.39 16.96
CA PRO A 451 -5.94 10.93 15.63
C PRO A 451 -6.46 12.37 15.65
N GLU A 452 -7.09 12.82 16.74
CA GLU A 452 -7.54 14.20 16.90
C GLU A 452 -6.34 15.15 17.11
N ASP A 453 -5.45 14.83 18.05
CA ASP A 453 -4.33 15.72 18.40
C ASP A 453 -3.15 15.65 17.42
N GLN A 454 -2.93 14.50 16.77
CA GLN A 454 -1.83 14.24 15.83
C GLN A 454 -2.32 13.57 14.53
N PRO A 455 -3.23 14.19 13.75
CA PRO A 455 -3.88 13.56 12.60
C PRO A 455 -2.91 13.13 11.50
N VAL A 456 -1.89 13.94 11.22
CA VAL A 456 -0.85 13.62 10.21
C VAL A 456 -0.05 12.39 10.63
N SER A 457 0.42 12.38 11.88
CA SER A 457 1.20 11.29 12.45
C SER A 457 0.38 10.01 12.57
N SER A 458 -0.89 10.15 12.95
CA SER A 458 -1.87 9.06 13.05
C SER A 458 -2.05 8.34 11.72
N LEU A 459 -2.32 9.09 10.65
CA LEU A 459 -2.47 8.51 9.32
C LEU A 459 -1.17 7.86 8.81
N ASP A 460 0.00 8.45 9.10
CA ASP A 460 1.30 7.90 8.69
C ASP A 460 1.57 6.53 9.33
N PHE A 461 1.50 6.40 10.66
CA PHE A 461 1.75 5.10 11.28
C PHE A 461 0.66 4.08 10.94
N PHE A 462 -0.60 4.53 10.83
CA PHE A 462 -1.71 3.67 10.44
C PHE A 462 -1.45 3.05 9.07
N ASN A 463 -1.13 3.87 8.06
CA ASN A 463 -0.83 3.40 6.72
C ASN A 463 0.39 2.46 6.69
N ARG A 464 1.46 2.74 7.44
CA ARG A 464 2.62 1.83 7.55
C ARG A 464 2.25 0.48 8.16
N TRP A 465 1.24 0.44 9.02
CA TRP A 465 0.81 -0.75 9.73
C TRP A 465 -0.12 -1.64 8.89
N ILE A 466 -1.13 -1.04 8.24
CA ILE A 466 -2.14 -1.80 7.50
C ILE A 466 -1.67 -2.24 6.10
N TRP A 467 -0.62 -1.62 5.57
CA TRP A 467 -0.01 -1.99 4.29
C TRP A 467 1.27 -2.82 4.52
N ALA A 468 1.42 -3.91 3.75
CA ALA A 468 2.64 -4.71 3.77
C ALA A 468 3.85 -3.83 3.42
N SER A 469 4.75 -3.64 4.39
CA SER A 469 5.92 -2.78 4.30
C SER A 469 7.21 -3.60 4.34
N LEU A 470 8.15 -3.29 3.45
CA LEU A 470 9.51 -3.83 3.49
C LEU A 470 10.35 -3.07 4.52
N PRO A 471 11.13 -3.75 5.38
CA PRO A 471 12.05 -3.09 6.29
C PRO A 471 13.09 -2.27 5.52
N ALA A 472 13.29 -1.00 5.90
CA ALA A 472 14.31 -0.15 5.26
C ALA A 472 15.74 -0.72 5.37
N THR A 473 16.00 -1.64 6.31
CA THR A 473 17.26 -2.39 6.45
C THR A 473 17.56 -3.33 5.28
N GLU A 474 16.55 -3.71 4.49
CA GLU A 474 16.72 -4.56 3.31
C GLU A 474 17.06 -3.75 2.04
N LEU A 475 17.15 -2.41 2.16
CA LEU A 475 17.49 -1.52 1.05
C LEU A 475 18.95 -1.08 1.09
N PRO A 476 19.59 -0.87 -0.07
CA PRO A 476 19.07 -1.10 -1.42
C PRO A 476 18.93 -2.60 -1.76
N LEU A 477 17.87 -2.97 -2.50
CA LEU A 477 17.70 -4.34 -3.01
C LEU A 477 18.82 -4.67 -3.99
N ALA A 478 19.45 -5.83 -3.83
CA ALA A 478 20.49 -6.30 -4.74
C ALA A 478 19.87 -6.80 -6.05
N ALA A 479 20.09 -6.08 -7.15
CA ALA A 479 19.70 -6.52 -8.49
C ALA A 479 20.81 -7.30 -9.20
N THR A 480 20.43 -8.34 -9.92
CA THR A 480 21.30 -9.07 -10.84
C THR A 480 20.87 -8.78 -12.26
N CYS A 481 21.81 -8.31 -13.09
CA CYS A 481 21.55 -8.07 -14.50
C CYS A 481 22.11 -9.23 -15.36
N CYS A 482 21.25 -9.92 -16.10
CA CYS A 482 21.61 -11.03 -16.98
C CYS A 482 21.66 -10.58 -18.44
N HIS A 483 22.79 -10.83 -19.10
CA HIS A 483 23.09 -10.41 -20.48
C HIS A 483 22.99 -11.54 -21.51
N CYS A 484 22.58 -12.74 -21.11
CA CYS A 484 22.47 -13.87 -22.05
C CYS A 484 21.52 -13.57 -23.21
N ASP A 485 21.76 -14.23 -24.35
CA ASP A 485 20.95 -14.03 -25.56
C ASP A 485 19.48 -14.35 -25.33
N GLN A 486 19.16 -15.31 -24.46
CA GLN A 486 17.78 -15.62 -24.09
C GLN A 486 17.11 -14.44 -23.41
N CYS A 487 17.72 -13.86 -22.37
CA CYS A 487 17.18 -12.72 -21.64
C CYS A 487 16.99 -11.50 -22.56
N ARG A 488 17.95 -11.24 -23.45
CA ARG A 488 17.86 -10.15 -24.44
C ARG A 488 16.69 -10.33 -25.39
N CYS A 489 16.57 -11.51 -25.97
CA CYS A 489 15.51 -11.85 -26.92
C CYS A 489 14.13 -12.03 -26.24
N LEU A 490 14.10 -12.16 -24.92
CA LEU A 490 12.89 -12.32 -24.12
C LEU A 490 12.20 -10.99 -23.85
N THR A 491 12.94 -9.92 -23.53
CA THR A 491 12.34 -8.61 -23.19
C THR A 491 12.52 -7.57 -24.29
N GLY A 492 13.50 -7.71 -25.18
CA GLY A 492 13.92 -6.64 -26.09
C GLY A 492 14.90 -5.64 -25.45
N GLY A 493 15.16 -5.74 -24.15
CA GLY A 493 16.31 -5.06 -23.56
C GLY A 493 17.62 -5.71 -23.99
N MET A 494 18.73 -4.97 -24.02
CA MET A 494 20.06 -5.57 -24.19
C MET A 494 20.52 -6.39 -22.97
N TYR A 495 19.70 -6.47 -21.93
CA TYR A 495 19.84 -7.31 -20.75
C TYR A 495 18.47 -7.44 -20.07
N THR A 496 18.38 -8.29 -19.05
CA THR A 496 17.31 -8.23 -18.05
C THR A 496 17.92 -7.88 -16.72
N CYS A 497 17.22 -7.15 -15.85
CA CYS A 497 17.72 -6.90 -14.51
C CYS A 497 16.59 -7.04 -13.51
N ALA A 498 16.83 -7.82 -12.46
CA ALA A 498 15.79 -8.17 -11.52
C ALA A 498 16.31 -8.26 -10.08
N VAL A 499 15.43 -7.95 -9.13
CA VAL A 499 15.63 -8.11 -7.69
C VAL A 499 14.85 -9.34 -7.23
N GLN A 500 15.34 -10.06 -6.22
CA GLN A 500 14.53 -11.12 -5.61
C GLN A 500 13.29 -10.50 -4.96
N TRP A 501 12.13 -11.10 -5.18
CA TRP A 501 10.86 -10.65 -4.62
C TRP A 501 10.79 -11.04 -3.13
N PRO A 502 10.63 -10.07 -2.21
CA PRO A 502 10.56 -10.34 -0.78
C PRO A 502 9.14 -10.61 -0.26
N GLY A 503 8.10 -10.39 -1.08
CA GLY A 503 6.71 -10.62 -0.70
C GLY A 503 6.24 -12.07 -0.92
N SER A 504 4.95 -12.32 -0.65
CA SER A 504 4.34 -13.65 -0.81
C SER A 504 4.36 -14.11 -2.29
N PRO A 505 4.84 -15.34 -2.58
CA PRO A 505 4.73 -15.99 -3.89
C PRO A 505 3.29 -16.19 -4.38
N GLU A 506 2.36 -16.45 -3.46
CA GLU A 506 0.95 -16.73 -3.77
C GLU A 506 0.30 -15.56 -4.51
N ALA A 507 0.60 -14.32 -4.10
CA ALA A 507 0.09 -13.11 -4.76
C ALA A 507 0.53 -13.00 -6.23
N ILE A 508 1.73 -13.50 -6.57
CA ILE A 508 2.22 -13.53 -7.96
C ILE A 508 1.54 -14.67 -8.72
N LEU A 509 1.43 -15.85 -8.11
CA LEU A 509 0.85 -17.03 -8.72
C LEU A 509 -0.66 -16.88 -8.99
N SER A 510 -1.39 -16.12 -8.16
CA SER A 510 -2.81 -15.83 -8.38
C SER A 510 -3.07 -14.67 -9.36
N SER A 511 -2.02 -14.01 -9.87
CA SER A 511 -2.17 -12.87 -10.78
C SER A 511 -2.65 -13.28 -12.19
N SER A 512 -3.26 -12.32 -12.90
CA SER A 512 -3.72 -12.48 -14.28
C SER A 512 -2.61 -12.27 -15.33
N LEU A 513 -1.33 -12.31 -14.93
CA LEU A 513 -0.20 -12.10 -15.83
C LEU A 513 -0.07 -13.26 -16.83
N CYS A 514 0.27 -12.93 -18.08
CA CYS A 514 0.61 -13.93 -19.09
C CYS A 514 1.91 -14.63 -18.70
N ARG A 515 2.00 -15.94 -18.94
CA ARG A 515 3.15 -16.77 -18.56
C ARG A 515 3.84 -17.33 -19.79
N TYR A 516 5.16 -17.17 -19.87
CA TYR A 516 5.99 -17.76 -20.90
C TYR A 516 7.14 -18.55 -20.28
N LYS A 517 7.08 -19.88 -20.38
CA LYS A 517 8.14 -20.78 -19.94
C LYS A 517 9.23 -20.82 -21.01
N TYR A 518 10.38 -20.21 -20.71
CA TYR A 518 11.50 -20.09 -21.65
C TYR A 518 12.65 -21.07 -21.38
N ALA A 519 12.65 -21.70 -20.20
CA ALA A 519 13.54 -22.81 -19.86
C ALA A 519 12.79 -23.83 -18.99
N SER A 520 13.35 -25.03 -18.80
CA SER A 520 12.77 -26.06 -17.92
C SER A 520 12.51 -25.54 -16.50
N SER A 521 13.42 -24.70 -16.00
CA SER A 521 13.43 -24.12 -14.67
C SER A 521 12.98 -22.66 -14.60
N SER A 522 12.51 -22.04 -15.69
CA SER A 522 12.29 -20.59 -15.71
C SER A 522 11.04 -20.15 -16.48
N THR A 523 10.25 -19.29 -15.84
CA THR A 523 9.00 -18.74 -16.39
C THR A 523 8.99 -17.22 -16.25
N LEU A 524 8.71 -16.50 -17.34
CA LEU A 524 8.43 -15.07 -17.32
C LEU A 524 6.93 -14.83 -17.13
N MET A 525 6.58 -13.84 -16.32
CA MET A 525 5.23 -13.31 -16.14
C MET A 525 5.17 -11.86 -16.60
N PHE A 526 4.24 -11.54 -17.50
CA PHE A 526 4.16 -10.24 -18.15
C PHE A 526 2.73 -9.74 -18.35
N CYS A 527 2.59 -8.42 -18.51
CA CYS A 527 1.32 -7.74 -18.73
C CYS A 527 0.79 -8.11 -20.12
N GLY A 528 -0.32 -8.86 -20.20
CA GLY A 528 -0.89 -9.32 -21.47
C GLY A 528 -1.43 -8.21 -22.38
N THR A 529 -1.58 -6.99 -21.87
CA THR A 529 -2.09 -5.83 -22.63
C THR A 529 -0.96 -4.99 -23.25
N CYS A 530 0.12 -4.73 -22.51
CA CYS A 530 1.20 -3.86 -22.96
C CYS A 530 2.54 -4.57 -23.17
N GLY A 531 2.62 -5.88 -22.88
CA GLY A 531 3.84 -6.66 -23.06
C GLY A 531 4.91 -6.45 -22.00
N THR A 532 4.62 -5.72 -20.92
CA THR A 532 5.63 -5.42 -19.88
C THR A 532 6.05 -6.65 -19.09
N PRO A 533 7.35 -7.03 -19.06
CA PRO A 533 7.86 -8.05 -18.16
C PRO A 533 7.74 -7.59 -16.70
N VAL A 534 7.09 -8.39 -15.83
CA VAL A 534 6.88 -8.04 -14.41
C VAL A 534 7.67 -8.93 -13.48
N PHE A 535 7.42 -10.24 -13.52
CA PHE A 535 8.10 -11.21 -12.65
C PHE A 535 8.78 -12.30 -13.46
N ALA A 536 9.83 -12.89 -12.89
CA ALA A 536 10.41 -14.14 -13.36
C ALA A 536 10.42 -15.15 -12.20
N GLN A 537 9.97 -16.37 -12.47
CA GLN A 537 10.03 -17.49 -11.53
C GLN A 537 11.23 -18.37 -11.90
N LYS A 538 12.01 -18.75 -10.89
CA LYS A 538 13.06 -19.77 -10.99
C LYS A 538 12.67 -20.96 -10.13
N ILE A 539 12.56 -22.11 -10.78
CA ILE A 539 12.21 -23.40 -10.17
C ILE A 539 13.51 -24.15 -9.88
N PHE A 540 13.66 -24.64 -8.66
CA PHE A 540 14.79 -25.46 -8.26
C PHE A 540 14.40 -26.95 -8.24
N GLU A 541 15.34 -27.85 -8.52
CA GLU A 541 15.10 -29.30 -8.40
C GLU A 541 15.11 -29.71 -6.92
N GLY A 542 14.22 -30.63 -6.53
CA GLY A 542 14.07 -31.12 -5.15
C GLY A 542 13.03 -30.34 -4.33
N ASP A 543 13.17 -30.33 -3.00
CA ASP A 543 12.22 -29.69 -2.06
C ASP A 543 12.49 -28.19 -1.84
N ALA A 544 13.36 -27.57 -2.66
CA ALA A 544 13.68 -26.14 -2.53
C ALA A 544 12.51 -25.29 -3.07
N PRO A 545 12.07 -24.25 -2.34
CA PRO A 545 10.96 -23.41 -2.77
C PRO A 545 11.33 -22.58 -4.02
N ASP A 546 10.34 -22.34 -4.86
CA ASP A 546 10.47 -21.45 -6.01
C ASP A 546 10.88 -20.03 -5.58
N VAL A 547 11.77 -19.42 -6.36
CA VAL A 547 12.18 -18.03 -6.13
C VAL A 547 11.60 -17.15 -7.22
N PHE A 548 10.99 -16.05 -6.80
CA PHE A 548 10.42 -15.04 -7.68
C PHE A 548 11.34 -13.83 -7.72
N TYR A 549 11.46 -13.25 -8.91
CA TYR A 549 12.25 -12.05 -9.17
C TYR A 549 11.37 -10.99 -9.81
N LEU A 550 11.52 -9.75 -9.37
CA LEU A 550 10.84 -8.58 -9.89
C LEU A 550 11.75 -7.83 -10.87
N ALA A 551 11.22 -7.46 -12.03
CA ALA A 551 11.91 -6.63 -13.02
C ALA A 551 12.28 -5.24 -12.45
N ALA A 552 13.57 -4.93 -12.37
CA ALA A 552 14.09 -3.74 -11.73
C ALA A 552 13.69 -2.44 -12.42
N GLY A 553 13.42 -2.48 -13.74
CA GLY A 553 12.93 -1.31 -14.48
C GLY A 553 11.56 -0.81 -14.00
N LEU A 554 10.79 -1.66 -13.30
CA LEU A 554 9.46 -1.33 -12.77
C LEU A 554 9.50 -0.60 -11.43
N LEU A 555 10.63 -0.59 -10.74
CA LEU A 555 10.76 0.07 -9.45
C LEU A 555 10.81 1.59 -9.67
N PRO A 556 9.86 2.38 -9.13
CA PRO A 556 9.81 3.82 -9.38
C PRO A 556 11.05 4.53 -8.86
N ASN A 557 11.33 5.69 -9.46
CA ASN A 557 12.43 6.54 -9.08
C ASN A 557 12.04 7.32 -7.81
N LEU A 558 12.56 6.90 -6.65
CA LEU A 558 12.32 7.56 -5.38
C LEU A 558 13.59 8.27 -4.87
N ASN A 559 13.42 9.18 -3.90
CA ASN A 559 14.52 9.91 -3.24
C ASN A 559 15.35 9.03 -2.28
N VAL A 560 15.63 7.79 -2.67
CA VAL A 560 16.30 6.72 -1.92
C VAL A 560 16.81 5.69 -2.89
N ASP A 561 18.00 5.17 -2.61
CA ASP A 561 18.63 4.11 -3.38
C ASP A 561 17.84 2.81 -3.14
N LEU A 562 16.91 2.53 -4.06
CA LEU A 562 16.02 1.38 -3.99
C LEU A 562 16.68 0.08 -4.41
N VAL A 563 17.56 0.19 -5.41
CA VAL A 563 18.22 -0.92 -6.06
C VAL A 563 19.69 -0.61 -6.15
N LYS A 564 20.51 -1.60 -5.86
CA LYS A 564 21.94 -1.59 -6.17
C LYS A 564 22.19 -2.72 -7.17
N ILE A 565 22.81 -2.41 -8.30
CA ILE A 565 23.18 -3.46 -9.26
C ILE A 565 24.37 -4.21 -8.66
N ALA A 566 24.14 -5.42 -8.18
CA ALA A 566 25.16 -6.20 -7.49
C ALA A 566 26.15 -6.82 -8.48
N GLN A 567 25.69 -7.18 -9.69
CA GLN A 567 26.49 -7.93 -10.65
C GLN A 567 25.86 -7.99 -12.04
N HIS A 568 26.72 -8.21 -13.04
CA HIS A 568 26.35 -8.62 -14.40
C HIS A 568 26.73 -10.09 -14.61
N ILE A 569 25.80 -10.91 -15.10
CA ILE A 569 26.03 -12.34 -15.37
C ILE A 569 25.76 -12.67 -16.85
N TRP A 570 26.32 -13.77 -17.32
CA TRP A 570 26.24 -14.28 -18.70
C TRP A 570 26.70 -13.27 -19.75
N VAL A 571 27.67 -12.45 -19.39
CA VAL A 571 28.20 -11.43 -20.30
C VAL A 571 28.93 -12.09 -21.49
N GLY A 572 29.48 -13.30 -21.29
CA GLY A 572 30.17 -14.07 -22.33
C GLY A 572 29.33 -14.32 -23.58
N ASP A 573 28.02 -14.51 -23.43
CA ASP A 573 27.10 -14.84 -24.52
C ASP A 573 27.01 -13.72 -25.56
N THR A 574 27.18 -12.47 -25.13
CA THR A 574 27.09 -11.29 -26.02
C THR A 574 28.23 -11.14 -27.01
N LEU A 575 29.32 -11.91 -26.84
CA LEU A 575 30.60 -11.88 -27.59
C LEU A 575 31.41 -10.57 -27.47
N ASP A 576 30.73 -9.45 -27.58
CA ASP A 576 31.30 -8.11 -27.52
C ASP A 576 31.18 -7.47 -26.13
N GLY A 577 30.54 -8.13 -25.17
CA GLY A 577 30.34 -7.65 -23.81
C GLY A 577 29.03 -6.88 -23.61
N GLY A 578 28.29 -6.64 -24.70
CA GLY A 578 26.98 -6.02 -24.72
C GLY A 578 26.86 -4.75 -23.90
N ALA A 579 25.71 -4.56 -23.25
CA ALA A 579 25.45 -3.37 -22.45
C ALA A 579 26.33 -3.31 -21.18
N SER A 580 26.88 -4.45 -20.73
CA SER A 580 27.69 -4.49 -19.50
C SER A 580 28.92 -3.57 -19.57
N VAL A 581 29.46 -3.34 -20.78
CA VAL A 581 30.63 -2.46 -20.95
C VAL A 581 30.31 -1.00 -20.61
N PHE A 582 29.06 -0.60 -20.81
CA PHE A 582 28.53 0.73 -20.51
C PHE A 582 28.06 0.87 -19.06
N MET A 583 27.85 -0.26 -18.36
CA MET A 583 27.16 -0.32 -17.08
C MET A 583 28.09 -0.70 -15.91
N GLN A 584 29.41 -0.55 -16.08
CA GLN A 584 30.38 -0.98 -15.07
C GLN A 584 30.33 -0.11 -13.81
N ASN A 585 29.99 1.17 -13.94
CA ASN A 585 30.09 2.14 -12.85
C ASN A 585 28.73 2.68 -12.41
N LEU A 586 27.63 1.93 -12.62
CA LEU A 586 26.28 2.38 -12.25
C LEU A 586 26.08 2.59 -10.73
N ASN A 587 26.92 1.97 -9.90
CA ASN A 587 26.93 2.20 -8.45
C ASN A 587 27.89 3.32 -8.03
N GLY A 588 28.52 4.01 -8.99
CA GLY A 588 29.56 5.02 -8.79
C GLY A 588 30.96 4.56 -9.23
N PRO A 589 31.87 5.51 -9.50
CA PRO A 589 33.17 5.24 -10.12
C PRO A 589 34.16 4.47 -9.22
N SER A 590 33.92 4.44 -7.90
CA SER A 590 34.74 3.69 -6.94
C SER A 590 34.20 2.28 -6.66
N GLN A 591 33.09 1.88 -7.29
CA GLN A 591 32.43 0.59 -7.07
C GLN A 591 32.09 -0.07 -8.42
N PRO A 592 33.10 -0.52 -9.19
CA PRO A 592 32.85 -1.24 -10.43
C PRO A 592 32.05 -2.52 -10.14
N ILE A 593 31.00 -2.73 -10.93
CA ILE A 593 30.09 -3.87 -10.80
C ILE A 593 30.78 -5.11 -11.38
N PRO A 594 30.90 -6.21 -10.61
CA PRO A 594 31.47 -7.46 -11.10
C PRO A 594 30.75 -7.97 -12.35
N ARG A 595 31.52 -8.40 -13.36
CA ARG A 595 31.03 -8.96 -14.61
C ARG A 595 31.44 -10.41 -14.73
N TRP A 596 30.48 -11.31 -14.79
CA TRP A 596 30.71 -12.74 -14.92
C TRP A 596 30.46 -13.20 -16.34
N ARG A 597 31.40 -13.97 -16.89
CA ARG A 597 31.31 -14.61 -18.21
C ARG A 597 30.07 -15.49 -18.31
N LYS A 598 29.76 -16.23 -17.24
CA LYS A 598 28.63 -17.16 -17.11
C LYS A 598 27.82 -16.83 -15.85
N GLY A 599 27.51 -17.80 -14.99
CA GLY A 599 26.84 -17.58 -13.72
C GLY A 599 27.72 -16.89 -12.66
N HIS A 600 27.08 -16.45 -11.58
CA HIS A 600 27.75 -15.88 -10.40
C HIS A 600 28.60 -16.93 -9.68
N GLY A 601 29.83 -16.56 -9.29
CA GLY A 601 30.68 -17.37 -8.41
C GLY A 601 31.43 -18.52 -9.09
N GLU A 602 31.42 -18.61 -10.42
CA GLU A 602 32.21 -19.60 -11.16
C GLU A 602 33.71 -19.24 -11.12
N ALA A 603 34.57 -20.20 -10.74
CA ALA A 603 35.98 -19.99 -10.38
C ALA A 603 36.84 -19.28 -11.45
N ASP A 604 36.53 -19.45 -12.74
CA ASP A 604 37.19 -18.79 -13.88
C ASP A 604 36.26 -17.82 -14.63
N GLY A 605 35.17 -17.40 -13.97
CA GLY A 605 34.07 -16.67 -14.58
C GLY A 605 34.20 -15.16 -14.54
N LEU A 606 34.96 -14.58 -13.59
CA LEU A 606 35.04 -13.12 -13.44
C LEU A 606 35.86 -12.49 -14.57
N LEU A 607 35.29 -11.47 -15.21
CA LEU A 607 35.89 -10.77 -16.35
C LEU A 607 36.64 -9.52 -15.87
N GLY A 608 37.83 -9.28 -16.44
CA GLY A 608 38.58 -8.04 -16.25
C GLY A 608 37.82 -6.81 -16.77
N SER A 609 38.17 -5.61 -16.31
CA SER A 609 37.54 -4.35 -16.75
C SER A 609 37.74 -4.04 -18.24
N ASP A 610 38.83 -4.56 -18.81
CA ASP A 610 39.22 -4.46 -20.23
C ASP A 610 38.53 -5.49 -21.13
N TRP A 611 37.73 -6.41 -20.56
CA TRP A 611 37.06 -7.42 -21.35
C TRP A 611 35.72 -6.92 -21.95
N PRO A 612 35.44 -7.25 -23.23
CA PRO A 612 36.34 -7.89 -24.17
C PRO A 612 37.36 -6.91 -24.76
N PRO A 613 38.56 -7.38 -25.14
CA PRO A 613 39.60 -6.53 -25.70
C PRO A 613 39.12 -5.77 -26.95
N GLN A 614 39.38 -4.46 -27.00
CA GLN A 614 38.93 -3.57 -28.09
C GLN A 614 39.34 -4.08 -29.49
N ALA A 615 40.56 -4.62 -29.63
CA ALA A 615 41.04 -5.19 -30.88
C ALA A 615 40.17 -6.37 -31.37
N SER A 616 39.66 -7.20 -30.44
CA SER A 616 38.77 -8.29 -30.79
C SER A 616 37.41 -7.79 -31.28
N CYS A 617 36.88 -6.72 -30.68
CA CYS A 617 35.64 -6.08 -31.14
C CYS A 617 35.82 -5.48 -32.53
N GLN A 618 36.90 -4.72 -32.76
CA GLN A 618 37.18 -4.10 -34.06
C GLN A 618 37.31 -5.13 -35.19
N GLN A 619 37.98 -6.25 -34.93
CA GLN A 619 38.10 -7.33 -35.91
C GLN A 619 36.74 -7.92 -36.29
N ARG A 620 35.90 -8.25 -35.29
CA ARG A 620 34.55 -8.77 -35.54
C ARG A 620 33.68 -7.78 -36.31
N THR A 621 33.76 -6.50 -35.97
CA THR A 621 33.03 -5.43 -36.67
C THR A 621 33.49 -5.31 -38.13
N ALA A 622 34.79 -5.43 -38.40
CA ALA A 622 35.31 -5.44 -39.77
C ALA A 622 34.77 -6.63 -40.57
N ASP A 623 34.78 -7.83 -39.98
CA ASP A 623 34.26 -9.05 -40.60
C ASP A 623 32.75 -8.94 -40.89
N ALA A 624 31.97 -8.34 -39.98
CA ALA A 624 30.52 -8.17 -40.11
C ALA A 624 30.08 -7.00 -41.02
N SER A 625 31.00 -6.08 -41.37
CA SER A 625 30.69 -4.89 -42.19
C SER A 625 30.15 -5.19 -43.59
N SER A 626 30.32 -6.42 -44.07
CA SER A 626 29.82 -6.87 -45.37
C SER A 626 28.36 -7.37 -45.35
N GLN A 627 27.75 -7.56 -44.17
CA GLN A 627 26.38 -8.07 -44.07
C GLN A 627 25.37 -7.11 -44.73
N LYS A 628 24.49 -7.65 -45.58
CA LYS A 628 23.41 -6.87 -46.25
C LYS A 628 22.13 -6.80 -45.43
N SER A 629 21.96 -7.68 -44.46
CA SER A 629 20.82 -7.69 -43.55
C SER A 629 21.20 -8.27 -42.19
N VAL A 630 20.43 -7.90 -41.17
CA VAL A 630 20.50 -8.46 -39.81
C VAL A 630 19.10 -8.89 -39.38
N ARG A 631 19.04 -9.96 -38.59
CA ARG A 631 17.76 -10.49 -38.09
C ARG A 631 17.32 -9.74 -36.84
N VAL A 632 16.03 -9.47 -36.74
CA VAL A 632 15.36 -8.92 -35.55
C VAL A 632 14.36 -9.97 -35.06
N GLN A 633 14.73 -10.74 -34.02
CA GLN A 633 13.97 -11.92 -33.59
C GLN A 633 13.85 -12.03 -32.07
N CYS A 634 12.63 -12.30 -31.59
CA CYS A 634 12.37 -12.63 -30.19
C CYS A 634 12.60 -14.12 -29.87
N ILE A 635 12.75 -14.46 -28.59
CA ILE A 635 13.12 -15.80 -28.12
C ILE A 635 12.13 -16.90 -28.55
N CYS A 636 10.83 -16.58 -28.60
CA CYS A 636 9.81 -17.55 -29.01
C CYS A 636 9.70 -17.71 -30.53
N LYS A 637 10.50 -16.94 -31.29
CA LYS A 637 10.50 -16.87 -32.76
C LYS A 637 9.16 -16.45 -33.37
N GLY A 638 8.23 -15.99 -32.55
CA GLY A 638 6.93 -15.50 -33.00
C GLY A 638 7.00 -14.10 -33.61
N VAL A 639 8.07 -13.34 -33.39
CA VAL A 639 8.43 -12.17 -34.17
C VAL A 639 9.79 -12.45 -34.78
N ASP A 640 9.85 -12.42 -36.10
CA ASP A 640 11.03 -12.79 -36.88
C ASP A 640 11.11 -11.94 -38.15
N LEU A 641 11.88 -10.85 -38.05
CA LEU A 641 11.99 -9.83 -39.07
C LEU A 641 13.43 -9.68 -39.53
N THR A 642 13.61 -8.98 -40.64
CA THR A 642 14.90 -8.65 -41.22
C THR A 642 15.02 -7.15 -41.35
N LEU A 643 16.15 -6.60 -40.90
CA LEU A 643 16.55 -5.22 -41.10
C LEU A 643 17.62 -5.17 -42.19
N TRP A 644 17.34 -4.48 -43.31
CA TRP A 644 18.19 -4.45 -44.49
C TRP A 644 19.10 -3.21 -44.52
N ARG A 645 20.38 -3.44 -44.82
CA ARG A 645 21.36 -2.40 -45.16
C ARG A 645 21.14 -2.01 -46.63
N GLY A 646 20.75 -0.76 -46.88
CA GLY A 646 20.75 -0.20 -48.24
C GLY A 646 19.41 -0.12 -48.99
N ASN A 647 18.26 -0.40 -48.37
CA ASN A 647 16.97 0.06 -48.92
C ASN A 647 16.91 1.60 -48.99
N ASP A 648 17.71 2.26 -48.15
CA ASP A 648 17.95 3.69 -48.15
C ASP A 648 19.42 3.97 -48.41
N ASP A 649 19.68 4.70 -49.49
CA ASP A 649 21.02 5.18 -49.80
C ASP A 649 21.27 6.48 -49.01
N PHE A 650 21.68 6.33 -47.75
CA PHE A 650 22.02 7.48 -46.89
C PHE A 650 23.11 8.37 -47.52
N SER A 651 23.97 7.81 -48.38
CA SER A 651 24.94 8.60 -49.14
C SER A 651 24.24 9.55 -50.12
N LYS A 652 23.22 9.05 -50.85
CA LYS A 652 22.37 9.90 -51.71
C LYS A 652 21.57 10.91 -50.92
N LEU A 653 20.95 10.51 -49.80
CA LEU A 653 20.17 11.44 -48.97
C LEU A 653 21.05 12.55 -48.38
N LYS A 654 22.27 12.23 -47.94
CA LYS A 654 23.28 13.20 -47.52
C LYS A 654 23.65 14.16 -48.65
N ALA A 655 23.90 13.65 -49.86
CA ALA A 655 24.20 14.48 -51.03
C ALA A 655 23.04 15.43 -51.39
N GLN A 656 21.80 15.05 -51.07
CA GLN A 656 20.60 15.86 -51.29
C GLN A 656 20.25 16.80 -50.12
N GLY A 657 21.03 16.82 -49.03
CA GLY A 657 20.71 17.58 -47.82
C GLY A 657 19.47 17.07 -47.08
N LYS A 658 19.07 15.81 -47.31
CA LYS A 658 17.89 15.15 -46.74
C LYS A 658 18.27 13.99 -45.81
N LEU A 659 19.48 14.00 -45.26
CA LEU A 659 19.91 12.94 -44.34
C LEU A 659 19.02 13.00 -43.08
N PRO A 660 18.38 11.88 -42.68
CA PRO A 660 17.60 11.87 -41.45
C PRO A 660 18.49 12.17 -40.24
N GLY A 661 17.89 12.84 -39.26
CA GLY A 661 18.60 13.33 -38.09
C GLY A 661 19.26 12.28 -37.21
N TRP A 662 18.66 11.10 -37.20
CA TRP A 662 19.08 9.93 -36.47
C TRP A 662 20.16 9.11 -37.22
N VAL A 663 20.76 9.64 -38.29
CA VAL A 663 21.87 9.02 -39.02
C VAL A 663 23.15 9.81 -38.80
N ASN A 664 24.21 9.15 -38.36
CA ASN A 664 25.51 9.79 -38.21
C ASN A 664 26.05 10.20 -39.59
N PRO A 665 26.36 11.49 -39.83
CA PRO A 665 26.78 11.95 -41.15
C PRO A 665 28.16 11.44 -41.56
N ALA A 666 29.02 11.04 -40.62
CA ALA A 666 30.36 10.52 -40.91
C ALA A 666 30.31 9.03 -41.27
N THR A 667 29.59 8.23 -40.49
CA THR A 667 29.56 6.76 -40.68
C THR A 667 28.40 6.28 -41.54
N LEU A 668 27.40 7.14 -41.79
CA LEU A 668 26.13 6.82 -42.47
C LEU A 668 25.37 5.65 -41.82
N LYS A 669 25.63 5.41 -40.53
CA LYS A 669 24.91 4.42 -39.73
C LYS A 669 23.81 5.12 -38.95
N PRO A 670 22.66 4.45 -38.73
CA PRO A 670 21.70 4.89 -37.74
C PRO A 670 22.35 4.98 -36.36
N ILE A 671 21.88 5.94 -35.57
CA ILE A 671 22.32 6.13 -34.20
C ILE A 671 21.63 5.08 -33.31
N ALA A 672 22.36 4.54 -32.34
CA ALA A 672 21.81 3.78 -31.23
C ALA A 672 21.95 4.61 -29.95
N ALA A 673 20.87 4.67 -29.17
CA ALA A 673 20.72 5.55 -28.03
C ALA A 673 20.34 4.80 -26.75
N TYR A 674 20.67 5.42 -25.62
CA TYR A 674 20.32 4.97 -24.27
C TYR A 674 19.09 5.73 -23.78
N ASP A 675 18.09 4.97 -23.35
CA ASP A 675 16.79 5.50 -22.96
C ASP A 675 16.40 5.03 -21.55
N ALA A 676 16.45 5.96 -20.61
CA ALA A 676 16.09 5.75 -19.21
C ALA A 676 14.75 6.40 -18.85
N CYS A 677 13.92 6.76 -19.85
CA CYS A 677 12.63 7.38 -19.61
C CYS A 677 11.70 6.46 -18.80
N ASP A 678 10.87 7.03 -17.91
CA ASP A 678 9.92 6.24 -17.09
C ASP A 678 9.01 5.38 -17.99
N SER A 679 8.46 5.95 -19.06
CA SER A 679 7.62 5.22 -20.02
C SER A 679 8.33 4.01 -20.65
N CYS A 680 9.64 4.13 -20.87
CA CYS A 680 10.48 3.19 -21.62
C CYS A 680 10.97 2.06 -20.71
N ARG A 681 11.48 2.40 -19.53
CA ARG A 681 11.91 1.43 -18.51
C ARG A 681 10.74 0.62 -17.97
N PHE A 682 9.58 1.24 -17.79
CA PHE A 682 8.37 0.56 -17.35
C PHE A 682 7.80 -0.36 -18.43
N MET A 683 7.91 0.00 -19.70
CA MET A 683 7.47 -0.88 -20.78
C MET A 683 8.36 -2.12 -20.91
N VAL A 684 9.69 -1.97 -20.87
CA VAL A 684 10.63 -3.08 -21.15
C VAL A 684 11.02 -3.84 -19.88
N GLY A 685 10.78 -3.28 -18.69
CA GLY A 685 11.16 -3.89 -17.40
C GLY A 685 12.66 -3.81 -17.08
N VAL A 686 13.42 -2.99 -17.80
CA VAL A 686 14.87 -2.79 -17.60
C VAL A 686 15.18 -1.34 -17.21
N PRO A 687 16.20 -1.08 -16.37
CA PRO A 687 16.54 0.29 -15.98
C PRO A 687 16.93 1.23 -17.15
N ILE A 688 17.57 0.69 -18.19
CA ILE A 688 18.00 1.44 -19.37
C ILE A 688 17.68 0.63 -20.62
N MET A 689 16.78 1.15 -21.45
CA MET A 689 16.44 0.61 -22.76
C MET A 689 17.40 1.12 -23.83
N HIS A 690 17.58 0.34 -24.90
CA HIS A 690 18.49 0.63 -25.99
C HIS A 690 17.75 0.51 -27.32
N TRP A 691 17.61 1.64 -28.01
CA TRP A 691 16.92 1.75 -29.29
C TRP A 691 17.91 2.11 -30.40
N THR A 692 17.64 1.66 -31.61
CA THR A 692 18.19 2.27 -32.83
C THR A 692 17.06 2.69 -33.74
N PHE A 693 17.35 3.56 -34.71
CA PHE A 693 16.36 4.08 -35.63
C PHE A 693 16.47 3.40 -36.99
N ALA A 694 15.35 3.11 -37.62
CA ALA A 694 15.30 2.61 -38.98
C ALA A 694 14.16 3.29 -39.73
N ARG A 695 14.23 3.32 -41.06
CA ARG A 695 13.03 3.56 -41.85
C ARG A 695 12.18 2.30 -41.87
N VAL A 696 10.86 2.43 -41.86
CA VAL A 696 9.96 1.26 -41.93
C VAL A 696 10.23 0.45 -43.21
N ALA A 697 10.61 1.12 -44.30
CA ALA A 697 11.02 0.49 -45.56
C ALA A 697 12.30 -0.37 -45.48
N GLN A 698 13.11 -0.26 -44.42
CA GLN A 698 14.27 -1.12 -44.19
C GLN A 698 13.89 -2.46 -43.54
N LEU A 699 12.65 -2.59 -43.06
CA LEU A 699 12.15 -3.82 -42.46
C LEU A 699 11.55 -4.76 -43.51
N GLY A 700 11.67 -6.06 -43.26
CA GLY A 700 11.09 -7.11 -44.08
C GLY A 700 10.81 -8.38 -43.28
N PHE A 701 10.06 -9.30 -43.86
CA PHE A 701 9.86 -10.64 -43.30
C PHE A 701 11.13 -11.49 -43.48
N ALA A 702 11.38 -12.44 -42.57
CA ALA A 702 12.59 -13.26 -42.56
C ALA A 702 12.68 -14.30 -43.71
N ALA A 703 11.53 -14.73 -44.26
CA ALA A 703 11.50 -15.49 -45.51
C ALA A 703 11.59 -14.49 -46.67
N GLY A 704 12.67 -14.55 -47.47
CA GLY A 704 12.94 -13.59 -48.53
C GLY A 704 11.74 -13.33 -49.46
N ARG A 705 11.69 -12.12 -50.04
CA ARG A 705 10.65 -11.66 -50.98
C ARG A 705 10.36 -12.74 -52.04
N GLN A 706 9.20 -13.39 -51.96
CA GLN A 706 8.60 -14.04 -53.13
C GLN A 706 7.87 -12.94 -53.90
N ASP A 707 8.03 -12.88 -55.22
CA ASP A 707 7.56 -11.76 -56.06
C ASP A 707 6.03 -11.55 -56.02
N ASP A 708 5.26 -12.55 -55.56
CA ASP A 708 3.80 -12.52 -55.44
C ASP A 708 3.27 -12.22 -54.03
N GLU A 709 4.15 -12.05 -53.03
CA GLU A 709 3.72 -11.78 -51.65
C GLU A 709 3.63 -10.27 -51.33
N PRO A 710 2.64 -9.83 -50.52
CA PRO A 710 2.57 -8.44 -50.06
C PRO A 710 3.87 -8.05 -49.35
N ALA A 711 4.45 -6.92 -49.77
CA ALA A 711 5.62 -6.36 -49.13
C ALA A 711 5.35 -5.99 -47.67
N PHE A 712 6.40 -5.98 -46.85
CA PHE A 712 6.30 -5.41 -45.51
C PHE A 712 5.83 -3.95 -45.59
N PRO A 713 4.97 -3.47 -44.66
CA PRO A 713 4.49 -2.10 -44.65
C PRO A 713 5.64 -1.09 -44.74
N THR A 714 5.43 0.02 -45.47
CA THR A 714 6.49 1.02 -45.70
C THR A 714 6.39 2.26 -44.83
N ASN A 715 5.34 2.35 -44.00
CA ASN A 715 5.13 3.42 -43.02
C ASN A 715 4.42 2.87 -41.76
N THR A 716 4.44 3.65 -40.68
CA THR A 716 3.90 3.25 -39.36
C THR A 716 2.39 3.06 -39.37
N LEU A 717 1.64 3.85 -40.15
CA LEU A 717 0.18 3.75 -40.27
C LEU A 717 -0.24 2.42 -40.92
N ASP A 718 0.42 2.03 -42.00
CA ASP A 718 0.19 0.76 -42.69
C ASP A 718 0.61 -0.42 -41.81
N LEU A 719 1.71 -0.29 -41.07
CA LEU A 719 2.13 -1.30 -40.09
C LEU A 719 1.08 -1.51 -39.01
N LYS A 720 0.59 -0.41 -38.43
CA LYS A 720 -0.47 -0.41 -37.43
C LYS A 720 -1.74 -1.07 -37.96
N ALA A 721 -2.17 -0.72 -39.18
CA ALA A 721 -3.34 -1.32 -39.83
C ALA A 721 -3.15 -2.82 -40.09
N ALA A 722 -1.98 -3.22 -40.59
CA ALA A 722 -1.67 -4.61 -40.93
C ALA A 722 -1.64 -5.51 -39.68
N VAL A 723 -0.97 -5.06 -38.61
CA VAL A 723 -0.90 -5.80 -37.33
C VAL A 723 -2.28 -5.87 -36.68
N LYS A 724 -3.06 -4.78 -36.68
CA LYS A 724 -4.42 -4.75 -36.12
C LYS A 724 -5.38 -5.68 -36.87
N ALA A 725 -5.23 -5.81 -38.19
CA ALA A 725 -6.07 -6.70 -38.99
C ALA A 725 -5.81 -8.18 -38.66
N GLY A 726 -4.58 -8.54 -38.26
CA GLY A 726 -4.22 -9.89 -37.82
C GLY A 726 -4.34 -10.98 -38.91
N LYS A 727 -4.40 -10.60 -40.19
CA LYS A 727 -4.64 -11.54 -41.30
C LYS A 727 -3.36 -12.14 -41.88
N ASP A 728 -2.23 -11.45 -41.76
CA ASP A 728 -0.95 -11.90 -42.31
C ASP A 728 -0.14 -12.65 -41.25
N SER A 729 -0.09 -13.97 -41.39
CA SER A 729 0.59 -14.87 -40.46
C SER A 729 2.09 -14.61 -40.30
N ARG A 730 2.72 -13.88 -41.24
CA ARG A 730 4.15 -13.54 -41.20
C ARG A 730 4.50 -12.53 -40.10
N PHE A 731 3.53 -11.74 -39.62
CA PHE A 731 3.71 -10.94 -38.39
C PHE A 731 3.74 -11.81 -37.11
N GLY A 732 3.30 -13.07 -37.22
CA GLY A 732 3.32 -14.06 -36.14
C GLY A 732 2.59 -13.59 -34.88
N THR A 733 3.35 -13.24 -33.86
CA THR A 733 2.86 -12.81 -32.53
C THR A 733 3.09 -11.32 -32.27
N LEU A 734 3.51 -10.57 -33.29
CA LEU A 734 3.62 -9.12 -33.18
C LEU A 734 2.24 -8.53 -32.92
N THR A 735 2.14 -7.74 -31.87
CA THR A 735 0.96 -6.93 -31.55
C THR A 735 1.43 -5.56 -31.08
N PHE A 736 0.51 -4.66 -30.78
CA PHE A 736 0.84 -3.36 -30.21
C PHE A 736 -0.22 -2.92 -29.21
N TYR A 737 0.18 -1.99 -28.35
CA TYR A 737 -0.74 -1.14 -27.62
C TYR A 737 -0.45 0.32 -27.94
N GLU A 738 -1.48 1.15 -27.88
CA GLU A 738 -1.36 2.60 -28.01
C GLU A 738 -1.07 3.18 -26.62
N SER A 739 0.14 3.72 -26.42
CA SER A 739 0.55 4.29 -25.11
C SER A 739 0.15 5.76 -24.95
N SER A 740 -0.26 6.40 -26.03
CA SER A 740 -0.88 7.72 -26.10
C SER A 740 -1.52 7.85 -27.48
N PRO A 741 -2.31 8.91 -27.74
CA PRO A 741 -2.64 9.27 -29.12
C PRO A 741 -1.36 9.28 -29.98
N ASP A 742 -1.44 8.69 -31.16
CA ASP A 742 -0.37 8.63 -32.16
C ASP A 742 0.90 7.85 -31.81
N VAL A 743 0.99 7.19 -30.63
CA VAL A 743 2.17 6.41 -30.22
C VAL A 743 1.83 4.95 -30.04
N GLN A 744 2.54 4.07 -30.77
CA GLN A 744 2.39 2.63 -30.67
C GLN A 744 3.64 1.96 -30.14
N ARG A 745 3.43 1.00 -29.24
CA ARG A 745 4.48 0.17 -28.65
C ARG A 745 4.21 -1.27 -29.04
N TYR A 746 5.03 -1.77 -29.95
CA TYR A 746 4.91 -3.12 -30.50
C TYR A 746 5.67 -4.11 -29.64
N TYR A 747 5.04 -5.25 -29.38
CA TYR A 747 5.62 -6.32 -28.58
C TYR A 747 5.16 -7.70 -29.07
N CYS A 748 5.86 -8.74 -28.64
CA CYS A 748 5.49 -10.12 -28.85
C CYS A 748 4.46 -10.55 -27.80
N SER A 749 3.22 -10.82 -28.21
CA SER A 749 2.12 -11.25 -27.33
C SER A 749 2.37 -12.60 -26.62
N ARG A 750 3.33 -13.39 -27.11
CA ARG A 750 3.68 -14.69 -26.55
C ARG A 750 4.77 -14.63 -25.48
N CYS A 751 5.83 -13.84 -25.71
CA CYS A 751 7.02 -13.88 -24.85
C CYS A 751 7.42 -12.54 -24.24
N SER A 752 6.58 -11.49 -24.34
CA SER A 752 6.80 -10.16 -23.78
C SER A 752 7.75 -9.25 -24.58
N ALA A 753 8.55 -9.79 -25.49
CA ALA A 753 9.62 -9.04 -26.14
C ALA A 753 9.14 -7.73 -26.80
N SER A 754 9.67 -6.60 -26.35
CA SER A 754 9.47 -5.28 -26.94
C SER A 754 10.19 -5.20 -28.28
N VAL A 755 9.47 -4.85 -29.34
CA VAL A 755 9.98 -4.92 -30.72
C VAL A 755 10.21 -3.52 -31.27
N PHE A 756 9.17 -2.69 -31.26
CA PHE A 756 9.21 -1.35 -31.85
C PHE A 756 8.56 -0.28 -30.99
N TYR A 757 9.06 0.94 -31.14
CA TYR A 757 8.35 2.17 -30.78
C TYR A 757 8.09 2.97 -32.06
N ALA A 758 6.87 3.44 -32.24
CA ALA A 758 6.45 4.17 -33.43
C ALA A 758 5.58 5.36 -33.06
N VAL A 759 5.70 6.43 -33.85
CA VAL A 759 4.88 7.64 -33.76
C VAL A 759 4.27 7.89 -35.13
N ASP A 760 2.95 8.06 -35.19
CA ASP A 760 2.22 8.20 -36.46
C ASP A 760 2.68 9.45 -37.26
N GLU A 761 3.06 10.53 -36.57
CA GLU A 761 3.61 11.73 -37.22
C GLU A 761 4.98 11.50 -37.89
N LEU A 762 5.77 10.54 -37.37
CA LEU A 762 7.05 10.14 -37.95
C LEU A 762 6.84 8.90 -38.83
N SER A 763 5.93 9.04 -39.80
CA SER A 763 5.37 7.90 -40.54
C SER A 763 6.40 6.99 -41.21
N ASP A 764 7.59 7.48 -41.54
CA ASP A 764 8.63 6.70 -42.20
C ASP A 764 9.73 6.18 -41.26
N GLN A 765 9.71 6.56 -39.98
CA GLN A 765 10.69 6.17 -38.96
C GLN A 765 10.09 5.20 -37.93
N ILE A 766 10.90 4.25 -37.50
CA ILE A 766 10.56 3.34 -36.40
C ILE A 766 11.79 3.04 -35.55
N ASP A 767 11.57 2.93 -34.25
CA ASP A 767 12.62 2.62 -33.30
C ASP A 767 12.65 1.10 -33.10
N VAL A 768 13.82 0.49 -33.28
CA VAL A 768 14.04 -0.95 -33.22
C VAL A 768 14.79 -1.29 -31.94
N SER A 769 14.26 -2.27 -31.20
CA SER A 769 14.88 -2.76 -29.98
C SER A 769 16.21 -3.48 -30.27
N MET A 770 17.30 -3.00 -29.67
CA MET A 770 18.64 -3.60 -29.84
C MET A 770 18.77 -4.97 -29.18
N GLY A 771 17.93 -5.31 -28.19
CA GLY A 771 17.90 -6.63 -27.58
C GLY A 771 17.50 -7.75 -28.54
N LEU A 772 16.81 -7.41 -29.64
CA LEU A 772 16.34 -8.37 -30.64
C LEU A 772 17.24 -8.48 -31.87
N VAL A 773 18.27 -7.64 -31.99
CA VAL A 773 19.17 -7.62 -33.16
C VAL A 773 20.24 -8.71 -33.01
N HIS A 774 20.33 -9.59 -34.02
CA HIS A 774 21.28 -10.71 -34.09
C HIS A 774 22.42 -10.40 -35.07
N ALA A 775 23.35 -9.54 -34.66
CA ALA A 775 24.54 -9.22 -35.46
C ALA A 775 25.66 -10.24 -35.20
N LEU A 776 26.50 -10.51 -36.21
CA LEU A 776 27.56 -11.54 -36.10
C LEU A 776 28.67 -11.13 -35.13
N GLU A 777 28.89 -9.82 -35.00
CA GLU A 777 29.93 -9.24 -34.15
C GLU A 777 29.59 -9.25 -32.67
N GLY A 778 28.31 -9.45 -32.33
CA GLY A 778 27.81 -9.41 -30.97
C GLY A 778 26.61 -8.46 -30.80
N SER A 779 26.20 -8.30 -29.55
CA SER A 779 24.95 -7.63 -29.20
C SER A 779 24.93 -6.10 -29.40
N ARG A 780 26.09 -5.43 -29.44
CA ARG A 780 26.19 -3.99 -29.72
C ARG A 780 26.01 -3.65 -31.18
N ALA A 781 26.17 -4.62 -32.09
CA ALA A 781 25.98 -4.47 -33.53
C ALA A 781 26.68 -3.23 -34.13
N GLU A 782 27.92 -2.95 -33.73
CA GLU A 782 28.65 -1.73 -34.09
C GLU A 782 28.93 -1.62 -35.61
N SER A 783 28.79 -2.70 -36.39
CA SER A 783 28.83 -2.58 -37.85
C SER A 783 27.55 -1.94 -38.39
N TRP A 784 26.42 -2.11 -37.69
CA TRP A 784 25.08 -1.67 -38.08
C TRP A 784 24.73 -0.28 -37.58
N VAL A 785 25.12 0.04 -36.34
CA VAL A 785 24.73 1.27 -35.66
C VAL A 785 25.94 2.06 -35.19
N GLU A 786 25.76 3.35 -34.98
CA GLU A 786 26.70 4.21 -34.29
C GLU A 786 26.16 4.54 -32.90
N TRP A 787 26.89 4.18 -31.85
CA TRP A 787 26.48 4.51 -30.48
C TRP A 787 26.69 6.00 -30.20
N GLU A 788 25.67 6.67 -29.68
CA GLU A 788 25.80 8.06 -29.24
C GLU A 788 26.57 8.11 -27.91
N TRP A 789 27.79 8.65 -27.97
CA TRP A 789 28.71 8.70 -26.84
C TRP A 789 28.63 10.07 -26.13
N GLY A 790 28.22 10.08 -24.85
CA GLY A 790 28.21 11.29 -24.00
C GLY A 790 26.88 12.06 -23.92
N GLY A 791 25.77 11.51 -24.42
CA GLY A 791 24.42 12.07 -24.27
C GLY A 791 23.40 10.97 -23.95
N LEU A 792 22.66 11.11 -22.85
CA LEU A 792 21.41 10.36 -22.65
C LEU A 792 20.31 11.14 -23.37
N GLY A 793 19.56 10.48 -24.24
CA GLY A 793 18.51 11.13 -25.05
C GLY A 793 17.40 11.80 -24.21
N HIS A 794 17.16 11.34 -22.98
CA HIS A 794 16.24 11.97 -22.01
C HIS A 794 16.55 11.52 -20.57
N LYS A 795 16.39 12.43 -19.59
CA LYS A 795 16.69 12.19 -18.16
C LYS A 795 15.42 12.39 -17.31
N ASP A 796 14.85 11.30 -16.83
CA ASP A 796 14.14 11.31 -15.55
C ASP A 796 14.96 10.47 -14.57
N ASN A 797 15.23 11.03 -13.38
CA ASN A 797 16.20 10.54 -12.39
C ASN A 797 16.09 9.04 -12.12
N ILE A 798 16.92 8.21 -12.77
CA ILE A 798 17.14 6.82 -12.38
C ILE A 798 17.49 6.82 -10.89
N GLY A 799 16.81 6.04 -10.04
CA GLY A 799 17.12 5.87 -8.60
C GLY A 799 18.49 5.21 -8.31
N LEU A 800 19.44 5.36 -9.24
CA LEU A 800 20.85 5.01 -9.16
C LEU A 800 21.62 6.33 -9.21
N GLN A 801 22.45 6.61 -8.19
CA GLN A 801 23.20 7.87 -8.11
C GLN A 801 23.93 8.20 -9.43
N LYS A 802 23.64 9.39 -9.98
CA LYS A 802 24.41 10.10 -11.01
C LYS A 802 24.82 9.24 -12.21
N VAL A 803 23.91 9.12 -13.17
CA VAL A 803 24.17 8.59 -14.53
C VAL A 803 25.35 9.28 -15.24
N ASP A 804 25.71 10.49 -14.80
CA ASP A 804 26.89 11.23 -15.29
C ASP A 804 28.22 10.48 -15.03
N ALA A 805 28.23 9.46 -14.16
CA ALA A 805 29.40 8.60 -13.88
C ALA A 805 29.54 7.38 -14.81
N LEU A 806 28.62 7.17 -15.77
CA LEU A 806 28.68 6.07 -16.72
C LEU A 806 29.84 6.18 -17.72
N TRP A 807 30.53 7.33 -17.76
CA TRP A 807 31.53 7.61 -18.78
C TRP A 807 32.97 7.58 -18.23
N PRO A 808 33.79 6.59 -18.58
CA PRO A 808 35.23 6.75 -18.52
C PRO A 808 35.65 7.71 -19.66
N ASP A 809 36.21 8.87 -19.30
CA ASP A 809 37.06 9.74 -20.14
C ASP A 809 36.61 9.92 -21.61
N SER A 810 35.62 10.78 -21.84
CA SER A 810 35.18 11.20 -23.19
C SER A 810 36.20 12.13 -23.87
N ARG A 811 37.42 11.67 -24.07
CA ARG A 811 38.37 12.30 -25.00
C ARG A 811 38.28 11.59 -26.34
N GLN A 812 37.25 11.88 -27.15
CA GLN A 812 37.37 11.89 -28.64
C GLN A 812 36.10 12.13 -29.48
N SER A 813 34.90 12.41 -28.93
CA SER A 813 33.75 12.75 -29.78
C SER A 813 33.11 14.08 -29.37
N THR A 814 33.06 15.02 -30.31
CA THR A 814 32.23 16.23 -30.21
C THR A 814 30.77 15.81 -30.04
N PRO A 815 30.04 16.33 -29.03
CA PRO A 815 28.62 16.10 -28.88
C PRO A 815 27.91 16.54 -30.17
N ILE A 816 27.25 15.62 -30.86
CA ILE A 816 26.36 15.99 -31.96
C ILE A 816 25.06 16.41 -31.26
N GLY A 817 24.85 17.71 -31.05
CA GLY A 817 23.67 18.22 -30.39
C GLY A 817 22.39 17.82 -31.14
N TRP A 818 21.67 16.82 -30.62
CA TRP A 818 20.36 16.40 -31.09
C TRP A 818 19.35 16.45 -29.94
N SER A 819 18.20 17.07 -30.18
CA SER A 819 17.02 16.99 -29.33
C SER A 819 16.12 15.86 -29.85
N HIS A 820 15.83 14.88 -29.00
CA HIS A 820 15.07 13.68 -29.34
C HIS A 820 13.62 14.04 -29.77
N PRO A 821 13.05 13.41 -30.81
CA PRO A 821 11.62 13.57 -31.17
C PRO A 821 10.62 12.95 -30.18
N LEU A 822 11.07 12.40 -29.05
CA LEU A 822 10.22 11.80 -28.02
C LEU A 822 9.30 12.82 -27.32
N GLU A 823 9.39 14.10 -27.68
CA GLU A 823 8.92 15.22 -26.87
C GLU A 823 8.15 16.29 -27.68
N LYS A 824 7.24 15.89 -28.56
CA LYS A 824 6.13 16.79 -28.89
C LYS A 824 5.16 16.82 -27.70
N ASP A 825 5.47 17.73 -26.76
CA ASP A 825 4.56 18.33 -25.78
C ASP A 825 4.31 17.56 -24.45
N THR A 826 5.37 17.28 -23.69
CA THR A 826 5.24 16.95 -22.24
C THR A 826 5.06 18.21 -21.37
N THR A 827 5.32 19.41 -21.91
CA THR A 827 5.14 20.67 -21.16
C THR A 827 3.66 21.11 -21.06
N LYS A 828 2.75 20.49 -21.82
CA LYS A 828 1.30 20.61 -21.61
C LYS A 828 0.68 19.54 -20.70
N LEU A 829 1.37 18.44 -20.45
CA LEU A 829 0.94 17.44 -19.47
C LEU A 829 1.24 17.98 -18.06
N SER A 830 0.38 18.88 -17.61
CA SER A 830 0.25 19.21 -16.19
C SER A 830 0.08 17.92 -15.39
N SER A 831 0.40 17.95 -14.09
CA SER A 831 0.46 16.81 -13.16
C SER A 831 -0.84 15.99 -12.97
N TRP A 832 -1.78 16.08 -13.91
CA TRP A 832 -3.08 15.44 -13.98
C TRP A 832 -3.30 14.61 -15.27
N GLU A 833 -2.50 14.80 -16.33
CA GLU A 833 -2.74 14.11 -17.63
C GLU A 833 -1.85 12.88 -17.88
N LEU A 834 -0.83 12.64 -17.03
CA LEU A 834 -0.08 11.36 -16.99
C LEU A 834 -0.92 10.19 -16.42
N GLU A 835 -2.09 10.47 -15.82
CA GLU A 835 -2.97 9.45 -15.23
C GLU A 835 -3.79 8.65 -16.27
N ASP A 836 -3.98 9.18 -17.49
CA ASP A 836 -4.97 8.66 -18.45
C ASP A 836 -4.40 7.91 -19.67
N ALA A 837 -3.12 8.07 -20.01
CA ALA A 837 -2.55 7.51 -21.26
C ALA A 837 -1.92 6.10 -21.11
N HIS A 838 -1.64 5.66 -19.88
CA HIS A 838 -0.90 4.42 -19.64
C HIS A 838 -1.83 3.24 -19.32
N CYS A 839 -1.56 2.08 -19.92
CA CYS A 839 -2.14 0.82 -19.47
C CYS A 839 -1.94 0.67 -17.94
N LEU A 840 -2.92 0.19 -17.17
CA LEU A 840 -2.90 0.20 -15.70
C LEU A 840 -1.74 -0.60 -15.04
N CYS A 841 -0.84 -1.19 -15.83
CA CYS A 841 0.43 -1.78 -15.38
C CYS A 841 1.34 -0.73 -14.68
N PHE A 842 1.11 0.57 -14.85
CA PHE A 842 1.94 1.61 -14.21
C PHE A 842 1.52 1.95 -12.76
N ARG A 843 0.38 1.42 -12.28
CA ARG A 843 0.01 1.45 -10.85
C ARG A 843 0.58 0.26 -10.05
N LEU A 844 1.37 -0.61 -10.70
CA LEU A 844 1.89 -1.85 -10.11
C LEU A 844 2.87 -1.65 -8.93
N PHE A 845 3.44 -0.46 -8.79
CA PHE A 845 4.47 -0.16 -7.79
C PHE A 845 4.21 1.23 -7.20
N SER A 846 3.25 1.35 -6.27
CA SER A 846 3.13 2.58 -5.48
C SER A 846 4.15 2.57 -4.34
N LEU A 847 5.43 2.71 -4.69
CA LEU A 847 6.38 3.16 -3.69
C LEU A 847 6.16 4.67 -3.52
N ARG A 848 5.56 5.12 -2.40
CA ARG A 848 5.40 6.56 -2.16
C ARG A 848 6.62 7.11 -1.41
N ALA A 849 7.42 7.89 -2.11
CA ALA A 849 8.08 9.04 -1.50
C ALA A 849 7.06 10.19 -1.48
N GLU A 850 6.71 10.68 -0.29
CA GLU A 850 5.89 11.88 -0.15
C GLU A 850 6.57 13.07 -0.84
N SER A 851 5.92 13.68 -1.84
CA SER A 851 6.34 14.94 -2.46
C SER A 851 5.55 16.11 -1.84
N PRO A 852 6.19 17.26 -1.54
CA PRO A 852 5.54 18.39 -0.88
C PRO A 852 4.67 19.19 -1.86
N ALA A 853 3.45 19.54 -1.42
CA ALA A 853 2.62 20.51 -2.10
C ALA A 853 3.33 21.88 -2.20
N PHE A 854 3.17 22.52 -3.35
CA PHE A 854 3.74 23.79 -3.77
C PHE A 854 3.72 24.89 -2.67
N LEU A 855 4.92 25.34 -2.28
CA LEU A 855 5.16 26.70 -1.76
C LEU A 855 6.38 27.27 -2.53
N ARG A 856 6.21 28.39 -3.22
CA ARG A 856 7.31 29.24 -3.71
C ARG A 856 7.29 30.57 -2.91
N PRO A 857 8.40 31.33 -2.81
CA PRO A 857 9.78 30.89 -2.60
C PRO A 857 10.46 31.67 -1.44
N GLY A 858 11.36 31.00 -0.70
CA GLY A 858 12.35 31.59 0.21
C GLY A 858 13.62 30.72 0.25
N PRO A 859 14.82 31.26 0.49
CA PRO A 859 16.07 30.58 0.12
C PRO A 859 16.66 29.64 1.19
N ARG A 860 17.08 28.43 0.74
CA ARG A 860 18.04 27.45 1.34
C ARG A 860 17.56 26.69 2.60
N GLU A 861 17.68 25.37 2.79
CA GLU A 861 18.54 24.26 2.30
C GLU A 861 17.74 22.94 2.11
N PRO A 862 18.24 21.91 1.38
CA PRO A 862 17.48 20.71 1.02
C PRO A 862 17.55 19.60 2.10
N SER A 863 16.40 19.22 2.67
CA SER A 863 16.27 18.10 3.62
C SER A 863 16.01 16.77 2.90
N ARG A 864 16.75 15.71 3.28
CA ARG A 864 16.65 14.35 2.74
C ARG A 864 15.64 13.53 3.56
N SER A 865 14.57 13.06 2.91
CA SER A 865 13.56 12.16 3.45
C SER A 865 13.93 10.67 3.24
N THR A 866 13.40 9.77 4.07
CA THR A 866 13.53 8.30 3.91
C THR A 866 12.13 7.71 3.66
N PRO A 867 11.83 7.15 2.47
CA PRO A 867 10.55 6.51 2.11
C PRO A 867 10.33 5.11 2.69
N VAL A 868 9.06 4.72 2.74
CA VAL A 868 8.56 3.35 2.99
C VAL A 868 7.93 2.83 1.69
N PHE A 869 8.02 1.53 1.43
CA PHE A 869 7.83 0.95 0.10
C PHE A 869 6.76 -0.16 0.07
N SER A 870 5.73 -0.03 -0.77
CA SER A 870 4.68 -1.05 -1.02
C SER A 870 4.53 -1.37 -2.51
N ILE A 871 4.37 -2.65 -2.86
CA ILE A 871 4.37 -3.14 -4.24
C ILE A 871 3.11 -3.99 -4.49
N GLU A 872 2.35 -3.74 -5.56
CA GLU A 872 1.02 -4.34 -5.79
C GLU A 872 0.79 -4.75 -7.26
N ALA A 873 0.52 -6.03 -7.55
CA ALA A 873 0.51 -6.52 -8.94
C ALA A 873 -0.90 -6.63 -9.61
N THR A 874 -1.41 -5.63 -10.37
CA THR A 874 -2.52 -5.80 -11.35
C THR A 874 -2.37 -5.08 -12.70
N CYS A 875 -2.82 -5.73 -13.78
CA CYS A 875 -2.95 -5.16 -15.14
C CYS A 875 -4.42 -4.88 -15.47
N LYS A 876 -4.78 -3.67 -15.95
CA LYS A 876 -6.09 -3.39 -16.58
C LYS A 876 -5.91 -2.62 -17.91
N PRO A 877 -6.83 -2.77 -18.87
CA PRO A 877 -6.86 -1.93 -20.08
C PRO A 877 -7.24 -0.48 -19.75
N PRO A 878 -6.93 0.49 -20.63
CA PRO A 878 -7.40 1.88 -20.48
C PRO A 878 -8.93 1.94 -20.46
N ILE A 879 -9.49 2.82 -19.63
CA ILE A 879 -10.94 3.07 -19.61
C ILE A 879 -11.29 3.82 -20.90
N GLY A 880 -11.86 3.11 -21.89
CA GLY A 880 -12.40 3.74 -23.08
C GLY A 880 -13.59 4.63 -22.72
N ARG A 881 -13.61 5.88 -23.21
CA ARG A 881 -14.83 6.69 -23.23
C ARG A 881 -15.94 5.89 -23.93
N ALA A 882 -17.10 5.79 -23.30
CA ALA A 882 -18.29 5.23 -23.93
C ALA A 882 -18.57 5.96 -25.27
N PRO A 883 -18.94 5.24 -26.34
CA PRO A 883 -19.35 5.89 -27.58
C PRO A 883 -20.61 6.71 -27.31
N LEU A 884 -20.58 7.99 -27.71
CA LEU A 884 -21.76 8.85 -27.79
C LEU A 884 -22.86 8.13 -28.59
N PRO A 885 -24.13 8.14 -28.13
CA PRO A 885 -25.21 7.49 -28.85
C PRO A 885 -25.40 8.18 -30.19
N VAL A 886 -25.18 7.44 -31.27
CA VAL A 886 -25.54 7.86 -32.62
C VAL A 886 -27.06 7.92 -32.68
N ALA A 887 -27.59 9.14 -32.80
CA ALA A 887 -28.99 9.39 -33.10
C ALA A 887 -29.38 8.62 -34.37
N ARG A 888 -30.33 7.69 -34.22
CA ARG A 888 -31.13 7.20 -35.35
C ARG A 888 -32.42 8.00 -35.35
N SER A 889 -32.73 8.58 -36.51
CA SER A 889 -34.06 9.03 -36.89
C SER A 889 -34.55 8.19 -38.07
N PRO A 890 -35.87 8.11 -38.30
CA PRO A 890 -37.00 8.40 -37.41
C PRO A 890 -37.46 7.17 -36.60
#